data_AF-S8A8R5-F1
#
_entry.id   AF-S8A8R5-F1
#
_cell.length_a   1.000
_cell.length_b   1.000
_cell.length_c   1.000
_cell.angle_alpha   90.00
_cell.angle_beta   90.00
_cell.angle_gamma   90.00
#
_symmetry.space_group_name_H-M   'P 1'
#
loop_
_entity.id
_entity.type
_entity.pdbx_description
1 polymer ?
#
loop_
_entity_poly.entity_id
_entity_poly.type
_entity_poly.pdbx_seq_one_letter_code
_entity_poly.pdbx_strand_id
1 'polypeptide(L)'
;MWARHNPLHYLLLAGSLLSSSCRAVFKDEAFQTDFHVPLFGTGLDPSSTFFHQATTGKAGSLLYTLSNRLIIGAINPKDGSQVWRQQLGQGSVSETEELSKLAWLRKSKDGRIVSVFDKAIALWDAASGRAIWEYTANLQVADVITLENENLLIVAFIGGEVKAIGLGTGDVVWETLIGEGRDTASNLNLFDGKLYLTLDTPAIKELKTVIISPVTGAQLEELYAGVFHASDSHVPTPQLLPVTAFKDAEHLKLNFLGTRNTKSISVDNNVHDYRLHAISTDLVFIEYWSKSAETPTSWADIYSVKGGVLKKIVDLPYENDFSVFSLSDSGSGIFVTRANRAEIRVYDTESKTPIKTYELPKLLPANPLHVVTEVVKRRDGAIAVRAALTLADGNLILIRNDQVVWTRQESLASAVAAEFVDVHEVEDTLEKVLHAEESSNIVTAYVKRLTRHIEELKYLPGWIAGFQQSILAILGQPNKAADSAKDPFGYRKFVVMVTRFGWVTAIDTADQGQIVWSIPLLKNQIMEKDIKGIFHFGKGVVVVMLSSGDIYKIDAINGKGLKKTALQTLPSASVMTVESKKGDSRWLVIVPGKEGAKGWFWPDEKESELELALQNTTISRKCEGSKGICGYTAKPTVGGRLILSPAWSFRLPAGQTIVSLTTRPVHDPIASIGKVMGNRSVMYKYINPHLVLLITASPKTNTLYIYLLDSISGAVLNTSIQTEADTSRPVVATMSENWYIYSFYSKSIAKGAHIVVTDFYTSQARNDPGNLLNENISSYNQPRSATPYGISQAFVFPHPITSLATTTTRQGITTRSVLLFVPRIGSLLSINKRILEPRRPVGRDPTNDEKEEGLFKYEPFLGIDHQGGSLSHARELIGVSSIITTPSLLESTSIVVGWGLDIFGTRTSPSAAFDVLGSGFNKLALIGSVVAVGFGTMFLRPMVRKKQIGQRWSQ
;
A
#
# COMPACT_ATOMS: atom_id res chain seq x y z
N MET A 1 -71.32 -36.95 11.80
CA MET A 1 -70.76 -36.43 10.54
C MET A 1 -69.32 -35.99 10.79
N TRP A 2 -68.47 -36.97 11.13
CA TRP A 2 -67.05 -36.80 11.43
C TRP A 2 -66.24 -37.47 10.31
N ALA A 3 -65.04 -36.94 10.09
CA ALA A 3 -63.97 -37.44 9.21
C ALA A 3 -64.09 -37.14 7.71
N ARG A 4 -63.43 -36.05 7.30
CA ARG A 4 -62.52 -36.00 6.13
C ARG A 4 -61.65 -34.74 6.19
N HIS A 5 -60.98 -34.51 7.32
CA HIS A 5 -59.86 -33.57 7.33
C HIS A 5 -58.62 -34.31 6.81
N ASN A 6 -58.16 -33.87 5.64
CA ASN A 6 -57.04 -34.45 4.94
C ASN A 6 -55.74 -34.07 5.71
N PRO A 7 -54.99 -35.02 6.29
CA PRO A 7 -53.79 -34.72 7.08
C PRO A 7 -52.69 -34.00 6.28
N LEU A 8 -52.79 -34.04 4.95
CA LEU A 8 -51.94 -33.32 4.01
C LEU A 8 -52.03 -31.79 4.15
N HIS A 9 -53.17 -31.22 4.53
CA HIS A 9 -53.29 -29.77 4.70
C HIS A 9 -52.58 -29.27 5.96
N TYR A 10 -52.60 -30.05 7.05
CA TYR A 10 -51.85 -29.69 8.27
C TYR A 10 -50.33 -29.86 8.10
N LEU A 11 -49.88 -30.83 7.30
CA LEU A 11 -48.46 -30.99 6.94
C LEU A 11 -47.94 -29.86 6.04
N LEU A 12 -48.76 -29.38 5.09
CA LEU A 12 -48.43 -28.23 4.26
C LEU A 12 -48.46 -26.91 5.06
N LEU A 13 -49.41 -26.75 5.99
CA LEU A 13 -49.47 -25.58 6.87
C LEU A 13 -48.29 -25.56 7.88
N ALA A 14 -47.95 -26.71 8.47
CA ALA A 14 -46.80 -26.85 9.35
C ALA A 14 -45.46 -26.65 8.61
N GLY A 15 -45.37 -27.06 7.33
CA GLY A 15 -44.23 -26.76 6.46
C GLY A 15 -44.09 -25.27 6.12
N SER A 16 -45.22 -24.55 5.97
CA SER A 16 -45.20 -23.10 5.72
C SER A 16 -44.92 -22.24 6.96
N LEU A 17 -45.10 -22.79 8.17
CA LEU A 17 -44.78 -22.10 9.42
C LEU A 17 -43.30 -22.25 9.83
N LEU A 18 -42.53 -23.08 9.12
CA LEU A 18 -41.07 -23.23 9.28
C LEU A 18 -40.25 -22.32 8.36
N SER A 19 -40.88 -21.50 7.51
CA SER A 19 -40.19 -20.42 6.81
C SER A 19 -40.01 -19.25 7.78
N SER A 20 -38.99 -19.34 8.62
CA SER A 20 -38.46 -18.19 9.34
C SER A 20 -38.09 -17.11 8.32
N SER A 21 -38.61 -15.90 8.56
CA SER A 21 -38.20 -14.70 7.84
C SER A 21 -36.70 -14.47 8.07
N CYS A 22 -35.85 -14.93 7.16
CA CYS A 22 -34.43 -14.62 7.16
C CYS A 22 -34.26 -13.11 6.86
N ARG A 23 -34.31 -12.29 7.92
CA ARG A 23 -33.53 -11.06 7.96
C ARG A 23 -32.12 -11.45 8.34
N ALA A 24 -31.23 -11.58 7.35
CA ALA A 24 -29.80 -11.59 7.57
C ALA A 24 -29.17 -10.67 6.54
N VAL A 25 -28.73 -9.50 7.01
CA VAL A 25 -27.62 -8.79 6.40
C VAL A 25 -26.40 -9.70 6.62
N PHE A 26 -25.69 -10.06 5.53
CA PHE A 26 -24.59 -11.02 5.58
C PHE A 26 -23.44 -10.46 6.45
N LYS A 27 -23.39 -10.88 7.72
CA LYS A 27 -22.26 -10.68 8.65
C LYS A 27 -21.14 -11.71 8.40
N ASP A 28 -21.41 -12.70 7.56
CA ASP A 28 -20.69 -13.96 7.40
C ASP A 28 -19.52 -13.93 6.42
N GLU A 29 -19.38 -12.91 5.56
CA GLU A 29 -18.24 -12.82 4.61
C GLU A 29 -17.09 -11.91 5.08
N ALA A 30 -17.35 -11.01 6.05
CA ALA A 30 -16.33 -10.14 6.61
C ALA A 30 -15.19 -10.97 7.24
N PHE A 31 -13.94 -10.58 6.97
CA PHE A 31 -12.72 -11.25 7.40
C PHE A 31 -12.45 -12.62 6.74
N GLN A 32 -13.30 -13.08 5.82
CA GLN A 32 -13.10 -14.33 5.07
C GLN A 32 -12.62 -14.09 3.65
N THR A 33 -13.24 -13.15 2.93
CA THR A 33 -12.94 -12.87 1.52
C THR A 33 -11.94 -11.74 1.32
N ASP A 34 -11.66 -11.00 2.39
CA ASP A 34 -10.80 -9.83 2.39
C ASP A 34 -9.57 -10.04 3.27
N PHE A 35 -8.51 -9.30 2.96
CA PHE A 35 -7.28 -9.28 3.73
C PHE A 35 -6.77 -7.87 3.88
N HIS A 36 -6.00 -7.66 4.95
CA HIS A 36 -5.34 -6.40 5.24
C HIS A 36 -3.98 -6.71 5.84
N VAL A 37 -2.95 -6.16 5.21
CA VAL A 37 -1.58 -6.18 5.70
C VAL A 37 -1.29 -4.78 6.24
N PRO A 38 -1.45 -4.56 7.56
CA PRO A 38 -1.14 -3.29 8.16
C PRO A 38 0.37 -3.13 8.35
N LEU A 39 0.93 -2.10 7.73
CA LEU A 39 2.35 -1.80 7.77
C LEU A 39 2.62 -0.49 8.50
N PHE A 40 3.81 -0.39 9.08
CA PHE A 40 4.37 0.84 9.66
C PHE A 40 5.29 1.50 8.65
N GLY A 41 6.07 0.71 7.90
CA GLY A 41 7.25 1.16 7.17
C GLY A 41 8.52 0.98 7.98
N THR A 42 9.65 1.39 7.41
CA THR A 42 10.97 1.18 8.01
C THR A 42 11.23 2.19 9.13
N GLY A 43 11.80 1.75 10.25
CA GLY A 43 12.16 2.64 11.38
C GLY A 43 13.12 3.76 10.95
N LEU A 44 12.88 4.98 11.43
CA LEU A 44 13.66 6.17 11.08
C LEU A 44 15.12 6.15 11.55
N ASP A 45 15.31 5.79 12.82
CA ASP A 45 16.56 5.92 13.57
C ASP A 45 16.50 4.96 14.77
N PRO A 46 17.62 4.53 15.41
CA PRO A 46 17.53 3.69 16.62
C PRO A 46 16.74 4.35 17.74
N SER A 47 16.77 5.69 17.86
CA SER A 47 16.02 6.38 18.90
C SER A 47 14.51 6.38 18.65
N SER A 48 14.07 6.09 17.42
CA SER A 48 12.67 6.03 17.02
C SER A 48 12.00 4.70 17.36
N THR A 49 12.78 3.69 17.74
CA THR A 49 12.28 2.36 18.10
C THR A 49 12.79 1.96 19.48
N PHE A 50 11.92 1.52 20.38
CA PHE A 50 12.33 1.08 21.71
C PHE A 50 11.33 0.12 22.35
N PHE A 51 11.80 -0.70 23.28
CA PHE A 51 10.91 -1.42 24.19
C PHE A 51 10.48 -0.52 25.34
N HIS A 52 9.20 -0.54 25.67
CA HIS A 52 8.65 0.22 26.78
C HIS A 52 7.42 -0.47 27.37
N GLN A 53 7.20 -0.31 28.68
CA GLN A 53 6.05 -0.89 29.37
C GLN A 53 4.79 -0.10 29.03
N ALA A 54 3.72 -0.80 28.61
CA ALA A 54 2.47 -0.15 28.26
C ALA A 54 1.73 0.46 29.47
N THR A 55 1.97 -0.07 30.67
CA THR A 55 1.40 0.44 31.92
C THR A 55 2.41 0.21 33.03
N THR A 56 2.59 1.19 33.90
CA THR A 56 3.43 1.08 35.09
C THR A 56 3.04 -0.13 35.94
N GLY A 57 4.04 -0.95 36.30
CA GLY A 57 3.85 -2.14 37.14
C GLY A 57 3.40 -3.43 36.43
N LYS A 58 3.09 -3.39 35.12
CA LYS A 58 2.90 -4.61 34.33
C LYS A 58 4.23 -5.09 33.74
N ALA A 59 4.51 -6.38 33.86
CA ALA A 59 5.79 -6.97 33.44
C ALA A 59 6.01 -7.02 31.91
N GLY A 60 5.00 -6.72 31.08
CA GLY A 60 5.08 -6.84 29.62
C GLY A 60 5.45 -5.51 28.95
N SER A 61 6.56 -5.50 28.22
CA SER A 61 6.93 -4.43 27.29
C SER A 61 6.34 -4.65 25.89
N LEU A 62 5.97 -3.55 25.23
CA LEU A 62 5.66 -3.49 23.81
C LEU A 62 6.83 -2.86 23.06
N LEU A 63 6.94 -3.17 21.76
CA LEU A 63 7.91 -2.55 20.88
C LEU A 63 7.25 -1.35 20.20
N TYR A 64 7.70 -0.14 20.50
CA TYR A 64 7.21 1.08 19.85
C TYR A 64 8.14 1.46 18.72
N THR A 65 7.59 1.97 17.63
CA THR A 65 8.37 2.43 16.49
C THR A 65 7.73 3.65 15.86
N LEU A 66 8.57 4.56 15.38
CA LEU A 66 8.22 5.62 14.44
C LEU A 66 8.96 5.36 13.12
N SER A 67 8.19 5.26 12.04
CA SER A 67 8.68 4.91 10.71
C SER A 67 8.93 6.11 9.79
N ASN A 68 9.62 5.85 8.68
CA ASN A 68 9.82 6.76 7.55
C ASN A 68 8.53 7.18 6.82
N ARG A 69 7.41 6.57 7.18
CA ARG A 69 6.06 6.93 6.72
C ARG A 69 5.29 7.78 7.74
N LEU A 70 5.98 8.28 8.77
CA LEU A 70 5.41 9.04 9.87
C LEU A 70 4.31 8.25 10.60
N ILE A 71 4.45 6.93 10.66
CA ILE A 71 3.54 6.07 11.42
C ILE A 71 4.20 5.79 12.76
N ILE A 72 3.51 6.19 13.83
CA ILE A 72 3.83 5.73 15.18
C ILE A 72 2.98 4.52 15.53
N GLY A 73 3.52 3.62 16.33
CA GLY A 73 2.65 2.71 17.07
C GLY A 73 3.38 1.60 17.79
N ALA A 74 2.59 0.63 18.22
CA ALA A 74 3.03 -0.44 19.10
C ALA A 74 2.86 -1.80 18.43
N ILE A 75 3.92 -2.60 18.51
CA ILE A 75 4.03 -3.95 17.98
C ILE A 75 4.14 -4.90 19.18
N ASN A 76 3.35 -5.98 19.15
CA ASN A 76 3.41 -7.02 20.14
C ASN A 76 4.68 -7.87 19.94
N PRO A 77 5.62 -7.91 20.90
CA PRO A 77 6.84 -8.68 20.73
C PRO A 77 6.60 -10.19 20.63
N LYS A 78 5.44 -10.71 21.05
CA LYS A 78 5.17 -12.15 21.04
C LYS A 78 5.01 -12.71 19.62
N ASP A 79 4.29 -11.99 18.76
CA ASP A 79 3.85 -12.46 17.44
C ASP A 79 4.05 -11.43 16.32
N GLY A 80 4.51 -10.23 16.64
CA GLY A 80 4.70 -9.15 15.68
C GLY A 80 3.38 -8.53 15.24
N SER A 81 2.25 -8.82 15.87
CA SER A 81 0.97 -8.18 15.55
C SER A 81 0.99 -6.69 15.91
N GLN A 82 0.27 -5.89 15.13
CA GLN A 82 0.00 -4.49 15.46
C GLN A 82 -0.94 -4.45 16.68
N VAL A 83 -0.59 -3.67 17.70
CA VAL A 83 -1.48 -3.32 18.81
C VAL A 83 -2.31 -2.09 18.45
N TRP A 84 -1.62 -1.01 18.05
CA TRP A 84 -2.21 0.23 17.56
C TRP A 84 -1.20 0.97 16.69
N ARG A 85 -1.68 1.89 15.86
CA ARG A 85 -0.84 2.81 15.08
C ARG A 85 -1.59 4.11 14.79
N GLN A 86 -0.84 5.18 14.55
CA GLN A 86 -1.36 6.50 14.19
C GLN A 86 -0.45 7.13 13.14
N GLN A 87 -1.04 7.89 12.22
CA GLN A 87 -0.28 8.68 11.25
C GLN A 87 -0.04 10.09 11.78
N LEU A 88 1.22 10.51 11.83
CA LEU A 88 1.60 11.89 12.16
C LEU A 88 1.50 12.76 10.91
N GLY A 89 0.85 13.92 11.06
CA GLY A 89 0.62 14.88 9.98
C GLY A 89 -0.54 14.51 9.04
N GLN A 90 -1.09 15.52 8.35
CA GLN A 90 -2.17 15.32 7.38
C GLN A 90 -1.64 15.36 5.95
N GLY A 91 -1.90 14.31 5.16
CA GLY A 91 -1.64 14.27 3.71
C GLY A 91 -0.85 13.05 3.23
N SER A 92 -0.63 12.97 1.91
CA SER A 92 0.27 11.98 1.31
C SER A 92 1.72 12.39 1.59
N VAL A 93 2.33 11.79 2.61
CA VAL A 93 3.73 12.05 2.96
C VAL A 93 4.60 11.41 1.88
N SER A 94 5.28 12.23 1.08
CA SER A 94 6.36 11.75 0.22
C SER A 94 7.52 11.37 1.13
N GLU A 95 7.98 10.11 1.09
CA GLU A 95 9.23 9.70 1.76
C GLU A 95 10.39 10.56 1.24
N THR A 96 10.75 11.63 1.96
CA THR A 96 12.01 12.34 1.77
C THR A 96 12.80 12.22 3.07
N GLU A 97 14.12 12.00 2.94
CA GLU A 97 15.04 11.93 4.11
C GLU A 97 15.00 13.19 4.98
N GLU A 98 14.52 14.32 4.46
CA GLU A 98 14.35 15.56 5.22
C GLU A 98 13.17 15.49 6.19
N LEU A 99 12.03 14.92 5.79
CA LEU A 99 10.85 14.80 6.66
C LEU A 99 11.10 13.87 7.84
N SER A 100 11.92 12.82 7.64
CA SER A 100 12.37 11.94 8.72
C SER A 100 13.19 12.64 9.80
N LYS A 101 13.95 13.69 9.45
CA LYS A 101 14.76 14.44 10.43
C LYS A 101 13.91 15.32 11.33
N LEU A 102 12.68 15.63 10.91
CA LEU A 102 11.73 16.45 11.66
C LEU A 102 10.87 15.62 12.63
N ALA A 103 10.97 14.29 12.59
CA ALA A 103 10.10 13.38 13.32
C ALA A 103 10.89 12.44 14.23
N TRP A 104 10.49 12.34 15.50
CA TRP A 104 11.16 11.45 16.45
C TRP A 104 10.27 11.11 17.64
N LEU A 105 10.67 10.09 18.40
CA LEU A 105 9.89 9.48 19.46
C LEU A 105 10.68 9.44 20.77
N ARG A 106 10.00 9.61 21.91
CA ARG A 106 10.59 9.44 23.25
C ARG A 106 9.67 8.65 24.18
N LYS A 107 10.29 7.83 25.03
CA LYS A 107 9.62 7.12 26.12
C LYS A 107 9.50 8.01 27.37
N SER A 108 8.39 7.90 28.08
CA SER A 108 8.18 8.46 29.42
C SER A 108 7.82 7.33 30.39
N LYS A 109 8.34 7.29 31.62
CA LYS A 109 8.22 6.12 32.52
C LYS A 109 6.79 5.74 32.91
N ASP A 110 5.82 6.65 32.81
CA ASP A 110 4.43 6.43 33.24
C ASP A 110 3.53 5.74 32.19
N GLY A 111 4.10 4.93 31.29
CA GLY A 111 3.32 4.31 30.20
C GLY A 111 2.83 5.34 29.19
N ARG A 112 3.63 6.39 28.96
CA ARG A 112 3.33 7.48 28.02
C ARG A 112 4.45 7.62 27.00
N ILE A 113 4.10 8.14 25.83
CA ILE A 113 5.05 8.32 24.73
C ILE A 113 4.87 9.72 24.17
N VAL A 114 5.97 10.40 23.89
CA VAL A 114 5.96 11.71 23.24
C VAL A 114 6.42 11.54 21.81
N SER A 115 5.63 12.04 20.86
CA SER A 115 6.04 12.18 19.47
C SER A 115 6.21 13.65 19.12
N VAL A 116 7.23 13.94 18.34
CA VAL A 116 7.46 15.26 17.75
C VAL A 116 7.44 15.12 16.23
N PHE A 117 6.77 16.03 15.55
CA PHE A 117 6.81 16.18 14.10
C PHE A 117 6.81 17.66 13.72
N ASP A 118 7.95 18.18 13.28
CA ASP A 118 8.18 19.59 12.93
C ASP A 118 7.81 20.54 14.09
N LYS A 119 6.60 21.09 14.09
CA LYS A 119 6.06 21.97 15.14
C LYS A 119 5.04 21.31 16.06
N ALA A 120 4.58 20.12 15.69
CA ALA A 120 3.55 19.39 16.40
C ALA A 120 4.19 18.46 17.44
N ILE A 121 3.63 18.49 18.64
CA ILE A 121 4.00 17.65 19.77
C ILE A 121 2.73 16.93 20.20
N ALA A 122 2.83 15.63 20.41
CA ALA A 122 1.70 14.85 20.91
C ALA A 122 2.16 13.90 22.00
N LEU A 123 1.33 13.78 23.03
CA LEU A 123 1.50 12.81 24.10
C LEU A 123 0.48 11.70 23.94
N TRP A 124 0.96 10.46 23.96
CA TRP A 124 0.16 9.27 23.69
C TRP A 124 0.12 8.38 24.93
N ASP A 125 -1.05 7.80 25.18
CA ASP A 125 -1.17 6.65 26.06
C ASP A 125 -0.55 5.42 25.38
N ALA A 126 0.50 4.84 25.99
CA ALA A 126 1.29 3.80 25.33
C ALA A 126 0.49 2.49 25.14
N ALA A 127 -0.49 2.22 26.00
CA ALA A 127 -1.32 1.01 25.91
C ALA A 127 -2.36 1.09 24.79
N SER A 128 -3.08 2.21 24.69
CA SER A 128 -4.21 2.37 23.77
C SER A 128 -3.89 3.10 22.47
N GLY A 129 -2.78 3.84 22.40
CA GLY A 129 -2.44 4.67 21.25
C GLY A 129 -3.33 5.89 21.07
N ARG A 130 -4.06 6.28 22.12
CA ARG A 130 -4.89 7.50 22.12
C ARG A 130 -4.02 8.70 22.45
N ALA A 131 -4.19 9.78 21.69
CA ALA A 131 -3.62 11.06 22.06
C ALA A 131 -4.28 11.54 23.36
N ILE A 132 -3.45 11.84 24.36
CA ILE A 132 -3.87 12.49 25.60
C ILE A 132 -4.10 13.97 25.31
N TRP A 133 -3.14 14.60 24.62
CA TRP A 133 -3.23 15.95 24.09
C TRP A 133 -2.28 16.10 22.90
N GLU A 134 -2.57 17.10 22.07
CA GLU A 134 -1.72 17.54 20.97
C GLU A 134 -1.49 19.05 21.09
N TYR A 135 -0.27 19.49 20.83
CA TYR A 135 0.15 20.88 20.89
C TYR A 135 0.90 21.24 19.60
N THR A 136 0.44 22.27 18.89
CA THR A 136 1.13 22.78 17.69
C THR A 136 1.77 24.12 18.02
N ALA A 137 3.10 24.17 17.94
CA ALA A 137 3.88 25.37 18.20
C ALA A 137 3.98 26.29 16.98
N ASN A 138 4.41 27.54 17.21
CA ASN A 138 4.73 28.48 16.15
C ASN A 138 6.12 28.22 15.54
N LEU A 139 7.05 27.78 16.38
CA LEU A 139 8.42 27.46 16.04
C LEU A 139 8.63 25.94 15.94
N GLN A 140 9.65 25.55 15.18
CA GLN A 140 10.05 24.15 15.06
C GLN A 140 10.67 23.67 16.38
N VAL A 141 10.31 22.45 16.78
CA VAL A 141 10.83 21.80 17.98
C VAL A 141 12.26 21.35 17.74
N ALA A 142 13.15 21.70 18.67
CA ALA A 142 14.55 21.27 18.67
C ALA A 142 14.73 19.98 19.48
N ASP A 143 14.29 19.97 20.73
CA ASP A 143 14.37 18.81 21.63
C ASP A 143 13.29 18.89 22.73
N VAL A 144 13.01 17.76 23.39
CA VAL A 144 11.95 17.58 24.39
C VAL A 144 12.39 16.60 25.47
N ILE A 145 12.15 16.91 26.73
CA ILE A 145 12.49 16.05 27.86
C ILE A 145 11.33 15.96 28.84
N THR A 146 11.08 14.76 29.35
CA THR A 146 10.02 14.52 30.32
C THR A 146 10.57 14.55 31.74
N LEU A 147 10.04 15.46 32.55
CA LEU A 147 10.29 15.59 33.99
C LEU A 147 9.13 14.95 34.75
N GLU A 148 9.30 13.69 35.10
CA GLU A 148 8.22 12.85 35.66
C GLU A 148 7.83 13.26 37.07
N ASN A 149 8.81 13.57 37.92
CA ASN A 149 8.55 13.97 39.31
C ASN A 149 7.76 15.29 39.39
N GLU A 150 8.04 16.19 38.45
CA GLU A 150 7.40 17.49 38.31
C GLU A 150 6.13 17.44 37.43
N ASN A 151 5.87 16.30 36.77
CA ASN A 151 4.79 16.10 35.79
C ASN A 151 4.81 17.14 34.65
N LEU A 152 6.00 17.48 34.15
CA LEU A 152 6.23 18.46 33.08
C LEU A 152 6.91 17.83 31.85
N LEU A 153 6.56 18.29 30.67
CA LEU A 153 7.29 18.11 29.44
C LEU A 153 7.98 19.44 29.12
N ILE A 154 9.30 19.45 29.11
CA ILE A 154 10.04 20.64 28.68
C ILE A 154 10.34 20.51 27.19
N VAL A 155 10.08 21.59 26.47
CA VAL A 155 10.21 21.66 25.01
C VAL A 155 11.12 22.84 24.68
N ALA A 156 12.21 22.57 23.98
CA ALA A 156 13.09 23.58 23.42
C ALA A 156 12.78 23.77 21.93
N PHE A 157 12.76 25.02 21.47
CA PHE A 157 12.49 25.38 20.07
C PHE A 157 13.72 25.97 19.40
N ILE A 158 13.83 25.83 18.08
CA ILE A 158 14.98 26.33 17.28
C ILE A 158 15.15 27.87 17.39
N GLY A 159 14.18 28.63 17.91
CA GLY A 159 14.32 30.08 18.17
C GLY A 159 14.79 30.46 19.58
N GLY A 160 15.25 29.51 20.41
CA GLY A 160 15.70 29.75 21.78
C GLY A 160 14.56 29.84 22.81
N GLU A 161 13.30 29.73 22.36
CA GLU A 161 12.14 29.61 23.25
C GLU A 161 12.14 28.24 23.94
N VAL A 162 11.85 28.22 25.23
CA VAL A 162 11.67 27.00 26.03
C VAL A 162 10.34 27.07 26.76
N LYS A 163 9.55 26.00 26.68
CA LYS A 163 8.26 25.88 27.38
C LYS A 163 8.23 24.65 28.27
N ALA A 164 7.60 24.78 29.43
CA ALA A 164 7.09 23.64 30.18
C ALA A 164 5.61 23.44 29.88
N ILE A 165 5.25 22.22 29.51
CA ILE A 165 3.88 21.80 29.27
C ILE A 165 3.51 20.76 30.34
N GLY A 166 2.35 20.89 30.96
CA GLY A 166 1.87 19.89 31.92
C GLY A 166 1.67 18.54 31.25
N LEU A 167 2.36 17.49 31.68
CA LEU A 167 2.26 16.16 31.06
C LEU A 167 0.82 15.61 31.07
N GLY A 168 0.06 15.88 32.14
CA GLY A 168 -1.33 15.42 32.24
C GLY A 168 -2.36 16.30 31.52
N THR A 169 -2.11 17.60 31.37
CA THR A 169 -3.12 18.57 30.92
C THR A 169 -2.88 19.10 29.51
N GLY A 170 -1.62 19.15 29.06
CA GLY A 170 -1.24 19.81 27.81
C GLY A 170 -1.17 21.34 27.89
N ASP A 171 -1.40 21.92 29.08
CA ASP A 171 -1.33 23.37 29.29
C ASP A 171 0.11 23.84 29.44
N VAL A 172 0.42 25.02 28.91
CA VAL A 172 1.72 25.67 29.11
C VAL A 172 1.78 26.20 30.56
N VAL A 173 2.72 25.67 31.34
CA VAL A 173 2.95 26.04 32.74
C VAL A 173 3.83 27.28 32.84
N TRP A 174 4.90 27.33 32.04
CA TRP A 174 5.74 28.50 31.88
C TRP A 174 6.38 28.52 30.49
N GLU A 175 6.75 29.71 30.05
CA GLU A 175 7.52 29.95 28.84
C GLU A 175 8.60 30.98 29.10
N THR A 176 9.81 30.71 28.61
CA THR A 176 10.96 31.59 28.74
C THR A 176 11.69 31.66 27.41
N LEU A 177 12.02 32.87 26.97
CA LEU A 177 12.96 33.07 25.88
C LEU A 177 14.38 33.04 26.43
N ILE A 178 15.20 32.12 25.94
CA ILE A 178 16.58 31.94 26.37
C ILE A 178 17.52 32.51 25.30
N GLY A 179 18.46 33.37 25.71
CA GLY A 179 19.39 34.04 24.80
C GLY A 179 18.81 35.30 24.15
N GLU A 180 19.37 35.72 23.01
CA GLU A 180 18.95 36.95 22.30
C GLU A 180 17.85 36.70 21.23
N GLY A 181 17.22 35.53 21.25
CA GLY A 181 16.16 35.15 20.30
C GLY A 181 16.64 34.91 18.85
N ARG A 182 17.96 34.88 18.62
CA ARG A 182 18.59 34.51 17.33
C ARG A 182 19.38 33.20 17.39
N ASP A 183 19.45 32.60 18.58
CA ASP A 183 20.24 31.41 18.86
C ASP A 183 19.42 30.15 18.57
N THR A 184 20.05 29.13 18.00
CA THR A 184 19.38 27.88 17.66
C THR A 184 19.61 26.81 18.72
N ALA A 185 18.53 26.38 19.39
CA ALA A 185 18.58 25.26 20.31
C ALA A 185 18.95 23.96 19.58
N SER A 186 19.90 23.21 20.15
CA SER A 186 20.40 21.96 19.56
C SER A 186 20.15 20.73 20.42
N ASN A 187 20.22 20.83 21.75
CA ASN A 187 20.06 19.69 22.65
C ASN A 187 19.62 20.13 24.05
N LEU A 188 18.86 19.27 24.74
CA LEU A 188 18.39 19.49 26.10
C LEU A 188 18.78 18.31 27.00
N ASN A 189 19.62 18.57 28.00
CA ASN A 189 20.09 17.56 28.96
C ASN A 189 19.56 17.84 30.37
N LEU A 190 19.23 16.79 31.13
CA LEU A 190 18.90 16.86 32.55
C LEU A 190 20.03 16.24 33.36
N PHE A 191 20.68 17.06 34.18
CA PHE A 191 21.74 16.61 35.05
C PHE A 191 21.68 17.35 36.38
N ASP A 192 21.86 16.62 37.49
CA ASP A 192 21.84 17.17 38.86
C ASP A 192 20.62 18.06 39.17
N GLY A 193 19.44 17.66 38.68
CA GLY A 193 18.20 18.40 38.87
C GLY A 193 18.11 19.74 38.12
N LYS A 194 19.03 20.01 37.19
CA LYS A 194 19.06 21.22 36.37
C LYS A 194 18.96 20.87 34.88
N LEU A 195 18.34 21.76 34.12
CA LEU A 195 18.26 21.65 32.67
C LEU A 195 19.41 22.40 32.04
N TYR A 196 20.09 21.77 31.10
CA TYR A 196 21.15 22.36 30.30
C TYR A 196 20.67 22.43 28.87
N LEU A 197 20.47 23.65 28.37
CA LEU A 197 20.13 23.90 26.98
C LEU A 197 21.40 24.30 26.23
N THR A 198 21.76 23.53 25.22
CA THR A 198 22.83 23.90 24.29
C THR A 198 22.26 24.72 23.15
N LEU A 199 22.83 25.91 22.96
CA LEU A 199 22.49 26.87 21.91
C LEU A 199 23.69 27.03 20.97
N ASP A 200 23.43 26.98 19.67
CA ASP A 200 24.35 27.41 18.63
C ASP A 200 24.06 28.87 18.28
N THR A 201 25.07 29.73 18.32
CA THR A 201 24.93 31.18 18.06
C THR A 201 25.51 31.52 16.68
N PRO A 202 24.68 31.70 15.63
CA PRO A 202 25.18 31.88 14.26
C PRO A 202 26.00 33.16 14.08
N ALA A 203 25.74 34.18 14.91
CA ALA A 203 26.35 35.50 14.81
C ALA A 203 27.81 35.54 15.31
N ILE A 204 28.12 34.80 16.39
CA ILE A 204 29.44 34.79 17.04
C ILE A 204 30.17 33.48 16.74
N LYS A 205 29.46 32.46 16.22
CA LYS A 205 29.94 31.10 15.97
C LYS A 205 30.56 30.45 17.22
N GLU A 206 29.99 30.78 18.38
CA GLU A 206 30.33 30.17 19.65
C GLU A 206 29.11 29.41 20.18
N LEU A 207 29.37 28.33 20.91
CA LEU A 207 28.33 27.55 21.55
C LEU A 207 28.13 28.06 22.98
N LYS A 208 26.87 28.11 23.39
CA LYS A 208 26.46 28.61 24.69
C LYS A 208 25.60 27.54 25.35
N THR A 209 25.92 27.20 26.59
CA THR A 209 25.09 26.32 27.41
C THR A 209 24.42 27.16 28.48
N VAL A 210 23.10 27.15 28.50
CA VAL A 210 22.31 27.87 29.49
C VAL A 210 21.73 26.89 30.49
N ILE A 211 21.91 27.20 31.78
CA ILE A 211 21.34 26.43 32.86
C ILE A 211 19.97 27.02 33.20
N ILE A 212 18.93 26.19 33.13
CA ILE A 212 17.54 26.58 33.31
C ILE A 212 16.97 25.84 34.52
N SER A 213 16.24 26.56 35.36
CA SER A 213 15.43 25.96 36.43
C SER A 213 14.27 25.15 35.82
N PRO A 214 14.15 23.84 36.09
CA PRO A 214 13.10 23.01 35.51
C PRO A 214 11.68 23.41 35.93
N VAL A 215 11.52 23.96 37.14
CA VAL A 215 10.19 24.28 37.70
C VAL A 215 9.73 25.68 37.32
N THR A 216 10.66 26.66 37.25
CA THR A 216 10.30 28.07 37.05
C THR A 216 10.65 28.60 35.66
N GLY A 217 11.44 27.85 34.88
CA GLY A 217 11.97 28.33 33.60
C GLY A 217 12.97 29.46 33.71
N ALA A 218 13.37 29.86 34.92
CA ALA A 218 14.32 30.94 35.13
C ALA A 218 15.72 30.52 34.66
N GLN A 219 16.37 31.39 33.89
CA GLN A 219 17.78 31.25 33.55
C GLN A 219 18.62 31.46 34.83
N LEU A 220 19.38 30.43 35.22
CA LEU A 220 20.20 30.44 36.42
C LEU A 220 21.61 30.92 36.13
N GLU A 221 22.23 30.36 35.11
CA GLU A 221 23.62 30.63 34.76
C GLU A 221 23.81 30.47 33.25
N GLU A 222 24.75 31.23 32.71
CA GLU A 222 25.14 31.18 31.31
C GLU A 222 26.61 30.83 31.22
N LEU A 223 26.89 29.74 30.51
CA LEU A 223 28.25 29.26 30.30
C LEU A 223 28.56 29.31 28.80
N TYR A 224 29.58 30.11 28.46
CA TYR A 224 30.19 30.04 27.13
C TYR A 224 30.97 28.72 27.05
N ALA A 225 30.65 27.89 26.07
CA ALA A 225 31.36 26.64 25.81
C ALA A 225 32.72 26.97 25.16
N GLY A 226 33.66 27.45 25.99
CA GLY A 226 34.89 28.12 25.56
C GLY A 226 35.99 27.23 24.95
N VAL A 227 35.68 26.21 24.15
CA VAL A 227 36.70 25.31 23.56
C VAL A 227 36.39 24.85 22.12
N PHE A 228 35.26 25.25 21.52
CA PHE A 228 34.82 24.73 20.21
C PHE A 228 35.01 25.77 19.11
N HIS A 229 35.55 25.33 17.96
CA HIS A 229 35.74 26.21 16.81
C HIS A 229 34.46 26.33 15.99
N ALA A 230 34.32 27.45 15.29
CA ALA A 230 33.26 27.73 14.32
C ALA A 230 33.03 26.65 13.24
N SER A 231 33.97 25.73 13.05
CA SER A 231 33.92 24.60 12.10
C SER A 231 33.43 23.29 12.72
N ASP A 232 33.31 23.22 14.05
CA ASP A 232 32.95 21.99 14.75
C ASP A 232 31.45 21.74 14.59
N SER A 233 31.06 20.49 14.35
CA SER A 233 29.65 20.11 14.20
C SER A 233 29.12 19.43 15.46
N HIS A 234 27.93 19.84 15.92
CA HIS A 234 27.29 19.25 17.10
C HIS A 234 26.89 17.80 16.84
N VAL A 235 27.20 16.93 17.80
CA VAL A 235 26.78 15.53 17.82
C VAL A 235 25.69 15.40 18.89
N PRO A 236 24.45 14.99 18.53
CA PRO A 236 23.37 14.83 19.50
C PRO A 236 23.79 13.93 20.67
N THR A 237 23.58 14.39 21.90
CA THR A 237 23.87 13.60 23.10
C THR A 237 22.59 13.16 23.80
N PRO A 238 22.55 11.93 24.36
CA PRO A 238 21.41 11.47 25.15
C PRO A 238 21.12 12.39 26.34
N GLN A 239 19.84 12.57 26.65
CA GLN A 239 19.36 13.57 27.61
C GLN A 239 19.87 13.38 29.05
N LEU A 240 20.17 12.15 29.44
CA LEU A 240 20.72 11.81 30.77
C LEU A 240 22.24 11.96 30.85
N LEU A 241 22.90 12.27 29.74
CA LEU A 241 24.36 12.36 29.68
C LEU A 241 24.81 13.74 30.19
N PRO A 242 25.75 13.82 31.16
CA PRO A 242 26.29 15.09 31.66
C PRO A 242 27.33 15.70 30.70
N VAL A 243 27.17 15.49 29.39
CA VAL A 243 28.16 15.82 28.37
C VAL A 243 27.46 16.30 27.10
N THR A 244 28.00 17.35 26.50
CA THR A 244 27.70 17.75 25.12
C THR A 244 28.87 17.35 24.21
N ALA A 245 28.57 16.89 23.00
CA ALA A 245 29.55 16.30 22.08
C ALA A 245 29.62 17.10 20.77
N PHE A 246 30.84 17.27 20.27
CA PHE A 246 31.12 17.96 19.02
C PHE A 246 32.23 17.23 18.27
N LYS A 247 32.21 17.31 16.95
CA LYS A 247 33.27 16.72 16.12
C LYS A 247 33.96 17.77 15.26
N ASP A 248 35.28 17.67 15.18
CA ASP A 248 36.09 18.30 14.14
C ASP A 248 36.59 17.22 13.14
N ALA A 249 37.53 17.56 12.26
CA ALA A 249 38.04 16.64 11.26
C ALA A 249 38.83 15.45 11.84
N GLU A 250 39.39 15.57 13.05
CA GLU A 250 40.34 14.63 13.65
C GLU A 250 39.95 14.18 15.08
N HIS A 251 39.00 14.86 15.73
CA HIS A 251 38.67 14.66 17.14
C HIS A 251 37.16 14.71 17.40
N LEU A 252 36.70 13.80 18.26
CA LEU A 252 35.43 13.91 18.98
C LEU A 252 35.69 14.58 20.32
N LYS A 253 35.19 15.80 20.49
CA LYS A 253 35.35 16.63 21.69
C LYS A 253 34.12 16.53 22.56
N LEU A 254 34.32 16.12 23.82
CA LEU A 254 33.30 15.96 24.84
C LEU A 254 33.46 17.03 25.90
N ASN A 255 32.50 17.93 26.06
CA ASN A 255 32.50 18.93 27.12
C ASN A 255 31.52 18.54 28.23
N PHE A 256 31.99 18.57 29.47
CA PHE A 256 31.17 18.28 30.64
C PHE A 256 30.27 19.46 30.96
N LEU A 257 28.96 19.20 30.97
CA LEU A 257 27.94 20.21 31.23
C LEU A 257 28.19 20.91 32.57
N GLY A 258 28.08 22.24 32.59
CA GLY A 258 28.38 23.03 33.78
C GLY A 258 29.87 23.33 33.99
N THR A 259 30.77 22.92 33.09
CA THR A 259 32.21 23.13 33.25
C THR A 259 32.89 23.58 31.95
N ARG A 260 34.08 24.16 32.08
CA ARG A 260 34.97 24.44 30.93
C ARG A 260 35.86 23.24 30.55
N ASN A 261 35.64 22.07 31.16
CA ASN A 261 36.46 20.90 30.94
C ASN A 261 36.01 20.20 29.65
N THR A 262 36.90 20.20 28.66
CA THR A 262 36.68 19.48 27.40
C THR A 262 37.74 18.39 27.26
N LYS A 263 37.28 17.20 26.87
CA LYS A 263 38.13 16.05 26.57
C LYS A 263 38.02 15.72 25.09
N SER A 264 39.13 15.77 24.38
CA SER A 264 39.21 15.32 22.99
C SER A 264 39.59 13.85 22.92
N ILE A 265 38.84 13.10 22.12
CA ILE A 265 39.12 11.72 21.71
C ILE A 265 39.60 11.80 20.26
N SER A 266 40.83 11.37 19.99
CA SER A 266 41.33 11.28 18.62
C SER A 266 40.53 10.24 17.85
N VAL A 267 40.14 10.59 16.64
CA VAL A 267 39.41 9.67 15.77
C VAL A 267 40.24 9.32 14.53
N ASP A 268 40.16 8.06 14.13
CA ASP A 268 40.67 7.59 12.85
C ASP A 268 40.01 8.34 11.68
N ASN A 269 40.82 8.78 10.71
CA ASN A 269 40.39 9.42 9.46
C ASN A 269 39.32 8.62 8.69
N ASN A 270 39.20 7.32 8.97
CA ASN A 270 38.22 6.44 8.38
C ASN A 270 36.83 6.52 9.03
N VAL A 271 36.60 7.25 10.12
CA VAL A 271 35.26 7.38 10.72
C VAL A 271 34.46 8.47 10.03
N HIS A 272 33.24 8.18 9.61
CA HIS A 272 32.34 9.18 9.01
C HIS A 272 31.24 9.64 9.97
N ASP A 273 30.81 8.76 10.89
CA ASP A 273 29.73 9.05 11.83
C ASP A 273 29.92 8.39 13.20
N TYR A 274 29.26 8.96 14.20
CA TYR A 274 29.34 8.57 15.61
C TYR A 274 27.98 8.71 16.28
N ARG A 275 27.68 7.81 17.21
CA ARG A 275 26.47 7.93 18.03
C ARG A 275 26.82 7.69 19.48
N LEU A 276 26.34 8.60 20.33
CA LEU A 276 26.44 8.46 21.77
C LEU A 276 25.16 7.83 22.29
N HIS A 277 25.31 6.80 23.11
CA HIS A 277 24.22 6.15 23.81
C HIS A 277 24.45 6.29 25.32
N ALA A 278 23.38 6.47 26.08
CA ALA A 278 23.44 6.56 27.54
C ALA A 278 22.18 5.98 28.18
N ILE A 279 22.38 5.29 29.30
CA ILE A 279 21.32 4.77 30.17
C ILE A 279 21.46 5.35 31.58
N SER A 280 22.68 5.65 32.01
CA SER A 280 23.01 6.29 33.27
C SER A 280 23.85 7.54 33.04
N THR A 281 24.00 8.37 34.07
CA THR A 281 24.84 9.57 34.07
C THR A 281 26.35 9.25 34.02
N ASP A 282 26.72 8.03 34.43
CA ASP A 282 28.10 7.67 34.72
C ASP A 282 28.77 6.88 33.60
N LEU A 283 28.02 6.54 32.53
CA LEU A 283 28.49 5.73 31.42
C LEU A 283 28.15 6.40 30.09
N VAL A 284 29.19 6.56 29.25
CA VAL A 284 29.08 7.02 27.87
C VAL A 284 29.45 5.84 26.98
N PHE A 285 28.53 5.44 26.11
CA PHE A 285 28.81 4.45 25.07
C PHE A 285 28.90 5.17 23.73
N ILE A 286 30.01 5.01 23.04
CA ILE A 286 30.26 5.65 21.74
C ILE A 286 30.36 4.56 20.69
N GLU A 287 29.44 4.59 19.74
CA GLU A 287 29.44 3.75 18.54
C GLU A 287 30.06 4.53 17.38
N TYR A 288 30.94 3.86 16.64
CA TYR A 288 31.71 4.43 15.53
C TYR A 288 31.41 3.68 14.23
N TRP A 289 31.31 4.41 13.11
CA TRP A 289 31.12 3.81 11.77
C TRP A 289 32.18 4.24 10.76
N SER A 290 32.73 3.28 10.04
CA SER A 290 33.74 3.55 9.01
C SER A 290 33.14 4.10 7.70
N LYS A 291 33.96 4.87 6.98
CA LYS A 291 33.66 5.61 5.75
C LYS A 291 33.65 4.71 4.50
N SER A 292 34.09 3.46 4.61
CA SER A 292 34.22 2.54 3.48
C SER A 292 32.83 2.08 3.00
N ALA A 293 32.48 2.46 1.77
CA ALA A 293 31.23 2.02 1.13
C ALA A 293 31.24 0.53 0.72
N GLU A 294 32.42 -0.07 0.56
CA GLU A 294 32.57 -1.47 0.12
C GLU A 294 32.60 -2.46 1.29
N THR A 295 33.11 -2.03 2.45
CA THR A 295 33.21 -2.85 3.68
C THR A 295 32.85 -2.00 4.90
N PRO A 296 31.57 -1.69 5.13
CA PRO A 296 31.17 -0.93 6.31
C PRO A 296 31.53 -1.73 7.56
N THR A 297 32.27 -1.09 8.46
CA THR A 297 32.67 -1.66 9.75
C THR A 297 32.22 -0.74 10.87
N SER A 298 32.00 -1.35 12.03
CA SER A 298 31.49 -0.68 13.22
C SER A 298 32.23 -1.19 14.45
N TRP A 299 32.50 -0.31 15.40
CA TRP A 299 33.06 -0.67 16.69
C TRP A 299 32.51 0.26 17.75
N ALA A 300 32.77 -0.05 19.02
CA ALA A 300 32.27 0.78 20.11
C ALA A 300 33.21 0.84 21.29
N ASP A 301 33.17 1.96 21.99
CA ASP A 301 33.94 2.19 23.21
C ASP A 301 33.04 2.59 24.37
N ILE A 302 33.36 2.10 25.56
CA ILE A 302 32.66 2.40 26.80
C ILE A 302 33.55 3.26 27.70
N TYR A 303 33.04 4.40 28.12
CA TYR A 303 33.71 5.33 29.02
C TYR A 303 32.92 5.49 30.32
N SER A 304 33.64 5.54 31.44
CA SER A 304 33.12 6.00 32.72
C SER A 304 33.27 7.51 32.82
N VAL A 305 32.22 8.17 33.29
CA VAL A 305 32.20 9.57 33.69
C VAL A 305 32.06 9.61 35.21
N LYS A 306 33.16 9.90 35.92
CA LYS A 306 33.13 10.11 37.38
C LYS A 306 33.95 11.35 37.73
N GLY A 307 33.35 12.26 38.49
CA GLY A 307 34.01 13.49 38.95
C GLY A 307 34.51 14.41 37.81
N GLY A 308 33.82 14.44 36.67
CA GLY A 308 34.23 15.23 35.50
C GLY A 308 35.44 14.68 34.75
N VAL A 309 35.83 13.43 35.00
CA VAL A 309 36.90 12.73 34.30
C VAL A 309 36.32 11.62 33.44
N LEU A 310 36.65 11.65 32.14
CA LEU A 310 36.32 10.59 31.18
C LEU A 310 37.42 9.52 31.22
N LYS A 311 37.08 8.28 31.59
CA LYS A 311 38.02 7.14 31.56
C LYS A 311 37.46 6.00 30.72
N LYS A 312 38.21 5.58 29.70
CA LYS A 312 37.86 4.39 28.89
C LYS A 312 37.93 3.13 29.75
N ILE A 313 36.84 2.35 29.78
CA ILE A 313 36.72 1.10 30.56
C ILE A 313 36.93 -0.11 29.64
N VAL A 314 36.16 -0.16 28.54
CA VAL A 314 36.08 -1.29 27.61
C VAL A 314 36.17 -0.76 26.19
N ASP A 315 36.97 -1.44 25.36
CA ASP A 315 36.97 -1.32 23.90
C ASP A 315 36.34 -2.58 23.29
N LEU A 316 35.41 -2.40 22.36
CA LEU A 316 34.85 -3.45 21.51
C LEU A 316 35.40 -3.22 20.09
N PRO A 317 36.45 -3.94 19.68
CA PRO A 317 37.19 -3.63 18.46
C PRO A 317 36.39 -3.87 17.17
N TYR A 318 36.90 -3.32 16.08
CA TYR A 318 36.38 -3.57 14.74
C TYR A 318 36.46 -5.07 14.41
N GLU A 319 35.44 -5.57 13.74
CA GLU A 319 35.40 -6.94 13.20
C GLU A 319 35.20 -6.88 11.68
N ASN A 320 35.46 -7.98 10.98
CA ASN A 320 35.29 -8.05 9.53
C ASN A 320 33.81 -7.93 9.10
N ASP A 321 32.87 -8.14 10.03
CA ASP A 321 31.44 -8.04 9.79
C ASP A 321 30.82 -6.79 10.42
N PHE A 322 29.93 -6.13 9.67
CA PHE A 322 29.15 -5.01 10.14
C PHE A 322 28.28 -5.40 11.33
N SER A 323 28.37 -4.63 12.42
CA SER A 323 27.63 -4.86 13.66
C SER A 323 26.84 -3.62 14.05
N VAL A 324 25.81 -3.81 14.85
CA VAL A 324 25.04 -2.74 15.45
C VAL A 324 24.98 -2.95 16.95
N PHE A 325 24.90 -1.85 17.70
CA PHE A 325 24.97 -1.90 19.16
C PHE A 325 23.69 -1.37 19.81
N SER A 326 23.32 -1.95 20.96
CA SER A 326 22.26 -1.45 21.83
C SER A 326 22.66 -1.58 23.29
N LEU A 327 22.24 -0.60 24.10
CA LEU A 327 22.34 -0.66 25.55
C LEU A 327 20.98 -1.07 26.13
N SER A 328 21.00 -1.89 27.18
CA SER A 328 19.81 -2.23 27.94
C SER A 328 20.09 -2.26 29.44
N ASP A 329 19.14 -1.77 30.24
CA ASP A 329 19.15 -1.88 31.71
C ASP A 329 18.17 -2.96 32.14
N SER A 330 18.67 -3.99 32.81
CA SER A 330 17.84 -5.08 33.33
C SER A 330 17.43 -4.89 34.80
N GLY A 331 17.88 -3.81 35.44
CA GLY A 331 17.82 -3.60 36.89
C GLY A 331 18.85 -4.41 37.70
N SER A 332 19.49 -5.42 37.09
CA SER A 332 20.59 -6.20 37.68
C SER A 332 21.96 -5.86 37.12
N GLY A 333 22.02 -4.92 36.18
CA GLY A 333 23.22 -4.52 35.45
C GLY A 333 22.85 -3.88 34.11
N ILE A 334 23.82 -3.16 33.54
CA ILE A 334 23.73 -2.58 32.20
C ILE A 334 24.45 -3.52 31.25
N PHE A 335 23.78 -3.91 30.17
CA PHE A 335 24.31 -4.82 29.16
C PHE A 335 24.44 -4.14 27.82
N VAL A 336 25.55 -4.43 27.13
CA VAL A 336 25.76 -4.04 25.73
C VAL A 336 25.46 -5.23 24.85
N THR A 337 24.59 -5.06 23.87
CA THR A 337 24.34 -6.09 22.85
C THR A 337 25.00 -5.66 21.54
N ARG A 338 25.86 -6.51 21.00
CA ARG A 338 26.40 -6.41 19.63
C ARG A 338 25.66 -7.44 18.77
N ALA A 339 25.05 -7.01 17.68
CA ALA A 339 24.37 -7.90 16.74
C ALA A 339 24.91 -7.72 15.32
N ASN A 340 25.13 -8.84 14.63
CA ASN A 340 25.49 -8.87 13.21
C ASN A 340 24.53 -9.84 12.48
N ARG A 341 24.87 -10.23 11.24
CA ARG A 341 24.02 -11.14 10.46
C ARG A 341 24.03 -12.60 10.93
N ALA A 342 25.04 -13.00 11.70
CA ALA A 342 25.28 -14.39 12.08
C ALA A 342 25.01 -14.65 13.57
N GLU A 343 25.13 -13.66 14.45
CA GLU A 343 25.04 -13.86 15.89
C GLU A 343 24.65 -12.60 16.67
N ILE A 344 24.25 -12.82 17.93
CA ILE A 344 24.02 -11.79 18.94
C ILE A 344 24.94 -12.07 20.13
N ARG A 345 25.79 -11.10 20.47
CA ARG A 345 26.70 -11.15 21.62
C ARG A 345 26.29 -10.14 22.68
N VAL A 346 26.22 -10.59 23.93
CA VAL A 346 25.87 -9.77 25.08
C VAL A 346 27.09 -9.62 25.98
N TYR A 347 27.46 -8.37 26.27
CA TYR A 347 28.60 -7.98 27.09
C TYR A 347 28.12 -7.33 28.37
N ASP A 348 28.89 -7.53 29.45
CA ASP A 348 28.80 -6.69 30.64
C ASP A 348 29.54 -5.37 30.34
N THR A 349 29.06 -4.24 30.85
CA THR A 349 29.76 -2.96 30.73
C THR A 349 31.17 -2.97 31.32
N GLU A 350 31.48 -3.91 32.21
CA GLU A 350 32.78 -4.05 32.86
C GLU A 350 33.70 -5.08 32.17
N SER A 351 33.19 -5.86 31.21
CA SER A 351 33.92 -6.97 30.59
C SER A 351 34.15 -6.75 29.09
N LYS A 352 35.36 -7.07 28.62
CA LYS A 352 35.68 -7.14 27.19
C LYS A 352 35.18 -8.42 26.52
N THR A 353 34.97 -9.48 27.29
CA THR A 353 34.50 -10.77 26.76
C THR A 353 32.97 -10.83 26.83
N PRO A 354 32.31 -11.41 25.81
CA PRO A 354 30.86 -11.57 25.84
C PRO A 354 30.49 -12.56 26.94
N ILE A 355 29.50 -12.19 27.76
CA ILE A 355 28.94 -13.09 28.77
C ILE A 355 28.20 -14.24 28.07
N LYS A 356 27.53 -13.92 26.96
CA LYS A 356 26.79 -14.89 26.18
C LYS A 356 26.81 -14.53 24.69
N THR A 357 26.98 -15.57 23.87
CA THR A 357 26.84 -15.51 22.42
C THR A 357 25.68 -16.42 22.00
N TYR A 358 24.84 -15.91 21.13
CA TYR A 358 23.76 -16.64 20.47
C TYR A 358 24.02 -16.65 18.97
N GLU A 359 24.43 -17.80 18.45
CA GLU A 359 24.60 -18.00 17.01
C GLU A 359 23.22 -18.23 16.36
N LEU A 360 22.96 -17.52 15.28
CA LEU A 360 21.72 -17.66 14.53
C LEU A 360 21.81 -18.91 13.63
N PRO A 361 20.77 -19.73 13.57
CA PRO A 361 20.77 -20.95 12.76
C PRO A 361 20.83 -20.64 11.25
N LYS A 362 20.45 -19.43 10.84
CA LYS A 362 20.53 -18.93 9.48
C LYS A 362 20.99 -17.48 9.50
N LEU A 363 21.83 -17.14 8.53
CA LEU A 363 22.26 -15.76 8.29
C LEU A 363 21.04 -14.88 8.02
N LEU A 364 21.01 -13.68 8.62
CA LEU A 364 19.98 -12.68 8.34
C LEU A 364 19.99 -12.27 6.85
N PRO A 365 18.83 -11.96 6.26
CA PRO A 365 18.72 -11.68 4.82
C PRO A 365 19.49 -10.43 4.39
N ALA A 366 19.61 -9.43 5.26
CA ALA A 366 20.35 -8.19 5.03
C ALA A 366 21.15 -7.77 6.28
N ASN A 367 22.08 -6.83 6.11
CA ASN A 367 22.81 -6.25 7.25
C ASN A 367 21.84 -5.53 8.19
N PRO A 368 21.98 -5.68 9.51
CA PRO A 368 21.20 -4.90 10.45
C PRO A 368 21.60 -3.42 10.34
N LEU A 369 20.63 -2.50 10.32
CA LEU A 369 20.86 -1.05 10.40
C LEU A 369 20.89 -0.59 11.86
N HIS A 370 19.90 -1.04 12.64
CA HIS A 370 19.67 -0.61 14.02
C HIS A 370 19.19 -1.80 14.85
N VAL A 371 19.60 -1.86 16.12
CA VAL A 371 19.13 -2.87 17.08
C VAL A 371 18.67 -2.21 18.37
N VAL A 372 17.58 -2.73 18.91
CA VAL A 372 17.04 -2.38 20.22
C VAL A 372 16.92 -3.67 21.01
N THR A 373 17.45 -3.71 22.23
CA THR A 373 17.40 -4.91 23.06
C THR A 373 16.78 -4.72 24.43
N GLU A 374 16.20 -5.82 24.93
CA GLU A 374 15.94 -6.02 26.34
C GLU A 374 16.66 -7.28 26.78
N VAL A 375 17.60 -7.11 27.71
CA VAL A 375 18.34 -8.19 28.33
C VAL A 375 17.75 -8.45 29.71
N VAL A 376 17.49 -9.71 30.03
CA VAL A 376 17.02 -10.14 31.35
C VAL A 376 17.97 -11.19 31.89
N LYS A 377 18.52 -10.93 33.08
CA LYS A 377 19.27 -11.92 33.85
C LYS A 377 18.30 -12.67 34.77
N ARG A 378 18.13 -13.96 34.52
CA ARG A 378 17.27 -14.84 35.33
C ARG A 378 17.96 -15.18 36.66
N ARG A 379 17.17 -15.67 37.63
CA ARG A 379 17.66 -16.03 38.98
C ARG A 379 18.68 -17.17 38.98
N ASP A 380 18.64 -18.03 37.98
CA ASP A 380 19.61 -19.12 37.72
C ASP A 380 20.92 -18.61 37.09
N GLY A 381 21.05 -17.30 36.86
CA GLY A 381 22.19 -16.68 36.19
C GLY A 381 22.12 -16.73 34.67
N ALA A 382 21.10 -17.39 34.10
CA ALA A 382 20.93 -17.43 32.65
C ALA A 382 20.53 -16.05 32.11
N ILE A 383 21.24 -15.61 31.07
CA ILE A 383 20.89 -14.41 30.34
C ILE A 383 19.89 -14.79 29.24
N ALA A 384 18.89 -13.94 29.04
CA ALA A 384 17.98 -14.00 27.90
C ALA A 384 17.97 -12.62 27.23
N VAL A 385 17.96 -12.60 25.90
CA VAL A 385 17.92 -11.36 25.12
C VAL A 385 16.72 -11.39 24.17
N ARG A 386 16.00 -10.27 24.11
CA ARG A 386 15.08 -9.95 23.02
C ARG A 386 15.71 -8.81 22.23
N ALA A 387 15.90 -9.01 20.93
CA ALA A 387 16.50 -8.03 20.05
C ALA A 387 15.55 -7.76 18.87
N ALA A 388 15.11 -6.51 18.74
CA ALA A 388 14.40 -6.03 17.55
C ALA A 388 15.43 -5.38 16.61
N LEU A 389 15.56 -5.92 15.40
CA LEU A 389 16.50 -5.44 14.39
C LEU A 389 15.75 -4.87 13.20
N THR A 390 16.05 -3.61 12.87
CA THR A 390 15.70 -3.04 11.57
C THR A 390 16.82 -3.37 10.60
N LEU A 391 16.48 -4.02 9.49
CA LEU A 391 17.44 -4.46 8.49
C LEU A 391 17.56 -3.47 7.32
N ALA A 392 18.67 -3.55 6.59
CA ALA A 392 18.95 -2.71 5.43
C ALA A 392 18.00 -2.95 4.24
N ASP A 393 17.29 -4.08 4.24
CA ASP A 393 16.23 -4.38 3.28
C ASP A 393 14.87 -3.72 3.65
N GLY A 394 14.83 -2.95 4.74
CA GLY A 394 13.65 -2.25 5.23
C GLY A 394 12.76 -3.05 6.17
N ASN A 395 13.07 -4.33 6.41
CA ASN A 395 12.25 -5.22 7.23
C ASN A 395 12.61 -5.14 8.73
N LEU A 396 11.64 -5.50 9.57
CA LEU A 396 11.80 -5.54 11.03
C LEU A 396 11.74 -7.00 11.50
N ILE A 397 12.75 -7.43 12.26
CA ILE A 397 12.85 -8.79 12.78
C ILE A 397 12.95 -8.74 14.30
N LEU A 398 12.26 -9.66 14.97
CA LEU A 398 12.48 -9.91 16.39
C LEU A 398 13.16 -11.24 16.61
N ILE A 399 14.29 -11.20 17.30
CA ILE A 399 15.07 -12.37 17.71
C ILE A 399 14.94 -12.50 19.23
N ARG A 400 14.70 -13.73 19.68
CA ARG A 400 14.77 -14.10 21.09
C ARG A 400 15.88 -15.13 21.24
N ASN A 401 16.97 -14.73 21.88
CA ASN A 401 18.21 -15.51 21.97
C ASN A 401 18.78 -15.80 20.57
N ASP A 402 18.68 -17.05 20.11
CA ASP A 402 19.15 -17.58 18.83
C ASP A 402 18.01 -17.77 17.80
N GLN A 403 16.75 -17.58 18.22
CA GLN A 403 15.59 -17.85 17.37
C GLN A 403 14.92 -16.58 16.87
N VAL A 404 14.74 -16.48 15.55
CA VAL A 404 13.85 -15.49 14.94
C VAL A 404 12.41 -15.84 15.32
N VAL A 405 11.76 -14.97 16.10
CA VAL A 405 10.38 -15.16 16.56
C VAL A 405 9.39 -14.82 15.44
N TRP A 406 9.62 -13.69 14.78
CA TRP A 406 8.83 -13.22 13.65
C TRP A 406 9.64 -12.25 12.78
N THR A 407 9.20 -12.11 11.54
CA THR A 407 9.71 -11.13 10.57
C THR A 407 8.52 -10.35 10.01
N ARG A 408 8.57 -9.02 10.13
CA ARG A 408 7.60 -8.11 9.51
C ARG A 408 8.22 -7.52 8.24
N GLN A 409 7.50 -7.70 7.13
CA GLN A 409 7.94 -7.29 5.79
C GLN A 409 7.58 -5.82 5.54
N GLU A 410 8.12 -4.93 6.38
CA GLU A 410 7.84 -3.49 6.35
C GLU A 410 8.29 -2.80 5.05
N SER A 411 9.18 -3.44 4.28
CA SER A 411 9.57 -2.98 2.95
C SER A 411 8.41 -2.85 1.96
N LEU A 412 7.31 -3.58 2.16
CA LEU A 412 6.08 -3.50 1.36
C LEU A 412 5.37 -2.15 1.48
N ALA A 413 5.56 -1.41 2.58
CA ALA A 413 5.04 -0.05 2.74
C ALA A 413 5.65 0.93 1.73
N SER A 414 6.81 0.56 1.18
CA SER A 414 7.52 1.27 0.13
C SER A 414 7.34 0.60 -1.23
N ALA A 415 6.19 -0.06 -1.46
CA ALA A 415 5.80 -0.55 -2.78
C ALA A 415 5.72 0.62 -3.78
N VAL A 416 6.17 0.36 -5.00
CA VAL A 416 6.29 1.34 -6.09
C VAL A 416 5.42 0.96 -7.28
N ALA A 417 5.29 -0.33 -7.53
CA ALA A 417 4.50 -0.87 -8.63
C ALA A 417 3.89 -2.20 -8.20
N ALA A 418 2.71 -2.50 -8.71
CA ALA A 418 2.00 -3.75 -8.46
C ALA A 418 1.27 -4.20 -9.73
N GLU A 419 1.24 -5.51 -9.97
CA GLU A 419 0.54 -6.12 -11.10
C GLU A 419 -0.13 -7.43 -10.66
N PHE A 420 -1.31 -7.72 -11.22
CA PHE A 420 -1.97 -9.00 -11.02
C PHE A 420 -1.40 -10.07 -11.96
N VAL A 421 -1.32 -11.29 -11.45
CA VAL A 421 -0.98 -12.49 -12.22
C VAL A 421 -2.01 -13.56 -11.93
N ASP A 422 -2.54 -14.14 -12.99
CA ASP A 422 -3.45 -15.27 -12.85
C ASP A 422 -2.67 -16.56 -12.62
N VAL A 423 -3.10 -17.33 -11.61
CA VAL A 423 -2.52 -18.64 -11.31
C VAL A 423 -3.07 -19.70 -12.29
N HIS A 424 -4.28 -19.49 -12.82
CA HIS A 424 -5.00 -20.50 -13.63
C HIS A 424 -4.51 -20.59 -15.09
N GLU A 425 -3.89 -19.54 -15.65
CA GLU A 425 -3.35 -19.55 -17.02
C GLU A 425 -2.31 -20.65 -17.28
N VAL A 426 -1.76 -21.27 -16.23
CA VAL A 426 -0.77 -22.35 -16.34
C VAL A 426 -1.42 -23.73 -16.36
N GLU A 427 -2.65 -23.88 -15.87
CA GLU A 427 -3.39 -25.16 -15.81
C GLU A 427 -4.12 -25.52 -17.12
N ASP A 428 -3.99 -24.70 -18.18
CA ASP A 428 -4.57 -24.84 -19.53
C ASP A 428 -4.06 -26.03 -20.35
N THR A 429 -4.01 -27.21 -19.75
CA THR A 429 -3.85 -28.48 -20.45
C THR A 429 -5.11 -28.80 -21.27
N LEU A 430 -6.30 -28.48 -20.75
CA LEU A 430 -7.56 -28.77 -21.42
C LEU A 430 -7.81 -27.84 -22.61
N GLU A 431 -7.58 -26.53 -22.49
CA GLU A 431 -7.75 -25.58 -23.59
C GLU A 431 -6.83 -25.91 -24.78
N LYS A 432 -5.57 -26.28 -24.52
CA LYS A 432 -4.64 -26.73 -25.57
C LYS A 432 -5.12 -27.99 -26.27
N VAL A 433 -5.69 -28.95 -25.53
CA VAL A 433 -6.26 -30.17 -26.11
C VAL A 433 -7.48 -29.83 -26.97
N LEU A 434 -8.35 -28.93 -26.51
CA LEU A 434 -9.53 -28.48 -27.25
C LEU A 434 -9.15 -27.72 -28.54
N HIS A 435 -8.19 -26.82 -28.50
CA HIS A 435 -7.68 -26.13 -29.71
C HIS A 435 -7.03 -27.11 -30.70
N ALA A 436 -6.31 -28.13 -30.20
CA ALA A 436 -5.75 -29.17 -31.04
C ALA A 436 -6.82 -30.13 -31.62
N GLU A 437 -7.98 -30.27 -30.97
CA GLU A 437 -9.16 -30.96 -31.51
C GLU A 437 -9.82 -30.15 -32.63
N GLU A 438 -9.98 -28.83 -32.44
CA GLU A 438 -10.59 -27.91 -33.41
C GLU A 438 -9.85 -27.89 -34.75
N SER A 439 -8.51 -27.95 -34.73
CA SER A 439 -7.69 -28.00 -35.94
C SER A 439 -7.61 -29.39 -36.59
N SER A 440 -8.31 -30.40 -36.07
CA SER A 440 -8.22 -31.79 -36.52
C SER A 440 -9.48 -32.27 -37.26
N ASN A 441 -9.38 -33.37 -38.00
CA ASN A 441 -10.52 -33.97 -38.68
C ASN A 441 -11.54 -34.50 -37.66
N ILE A 442 -12.84 -34.49 -38.00
CA ILE A 442 -13.98 -34.88 -37.15
C ILE A 442 -13.76 -36.26 -36.49
N VAL A 443 -13.29 -37.25 -37.26
CA VAL A 443 -13.06 -38.62 -36.74
C VAL A 443 -11.91 -38.63 -35.73
N THR A 444 -10.82 -37.93 -36.02
CA THR A 444 -9.68 -37.83 -35.10
C THR A 444 -10.03 -37.08 -33.83
N ALA A 445 -10.82 -36.00 -33.92
CA ALA A 445 -11.32 -35.27 -32.77
C ALA A 445 -12.24 -36.16 -31.91
N TYR A 446 -13.14 -36.93 -32.53
CA TYR A 446 -14.03 -37.84 -31.82
C TYR A 446 -13.27 -38.95 -31.08
N VAL A 447 -12.29 -39.59 -31.74
CA VAL A 447 -11.46 -40.64 -31.11
C VAL A 447 -10.66 -40.05 -29.95
N LYS A 448 -10.01 -38.90 -30.13
CA LYS A 448 -9.28 -38.19 -29.05
C LYS A 448 -10.19 -37.85 -27.87
N ARG A 449 -11.42 -37.39 -28.13
CA ARG A 449 -12.42 -37.12 -27.10
C ARG A 449 -12.82 -38.37 -26.33
N LEU A 450 -13.07 -39.47 -27.03
CA LEU A 450 -13.44 -40.74 -26.39
C LEU A 450 -12.29 -41.28 -25.54
N THR A 451 -11.06 -41.27 -26.06
CA THR A 451 -9.88 -41.69 -25.29
C THR A 451 -9.67 -40.83 -24.05
N ARG A 452 -9.83 -39.50 -24.16
CA ARG A 452 -9.77 -38.59 -23.01
C ARG A 452 -10.82 -38.92 -21.96
N HIS A 453 -12.08 -39.13 -22.35
CA HIS A 453 -13.14 -39.49 -21.40
C HIS A 453 -12.91 -40.85 -20.73
N ILE A 454 -12.37 -41.83 -21.45
CA ILE A 454 -11.96 -43.12 -20.88
C ILE A 454 -10.78 -42.96 -19.91
N GLU A 455 -9.86 -42.05 -20.18
CA GLU A 455 -8.77 -41.73 -19.26
C GLU A 455 -9.27 -40.99 -18.01
N GLU A 456 -10.21 -40.06 -18.16
CA GLU A 456 -10.85 -39.32 -17.06
C GLU A 456 -11.64 -40.24 -16.13
N LEU A 457 -12.21 -41.34 -16.64
CA LEU A 457 -12.90 -42.37 -15.87
C LEU A 457 -12.00 -43.01 -14.79
N LYS A 458 -10.67 -42.98 -14.94
CA LYS A 458 -9.73 -43.45 -13.90
C LYS A 458 -9.86 -42.64 -12.59
N TYR A 459 -10.30 -41.39 -12.68
CA TYR A 459 -10.52 -40.52 -11.51
C TYR A 459 -11.92 -40.68 -10.89
N LEU A 460 -12.83 -41.43 -11.53
CA LEU A 460 -14.20 -41.63 -11.06
C LEU A 460 -14.29 -42.20 -9.63
N PRO A 461 -13.49 -43.22 -9.22
CA PRO A 461 -13.55 -43.73 -7.86
C PRO A 461 -13.24 -42.66 -6.81
N GLY A 462 -12.24 -41.81 -7.08
CA GLY A 462 -11.90 -40.67 -6.22
C GLY A 462 -12.99 -39.61 -6.18
N TRP A 463 -13.64 -39.34 -7.31
CA TRP A 463 -14.80 -38.44 -7.37
C TRP A 463 -15.99 -38.96 -6.56
N ILE A 464 -16.32 -40.26 -6.64
CA ILE A 464 -17.41 -40.87 -5.87
C ILE A 464 -17.13 -40.79 -4.35
N ALA A 465 -15.89 -41.04 -3.93
CA ALA A 465 -15.48 -40.87 -2.54
C ALA A 465 -15.63 -39.41 -2.06
N GLY A 466 -15.24 -38.43 -2.89
CA GLY A 466 -15.43 -37.00 -2.61
C GLY A 466 -16.90 -36.56 -2.63
N PHE A 467 -17.74 -37.20 -3.44
CA PHE A 467 -19.18 -36.92 -3.49
C PHE A 467 -19.89 -37.29 -2.19
N GLN A 468 -19.51 -38.42 -1.56
CA GLN A 468 -20.02 -38.79 -0.23
C GLN A 468 -19.68 -37.72 0.83
N GLN A 469 -18.44 -37.22 0.82
CA GLN A 469 -18.01 -36.13 1.70
C GLN A 469 -18.74 -34.81 1.41
N SER A 470 -19.05 -34.53 0.14
CA SER A 470 -19.81 -33.35 -0.27
C SER A 470 -21.25 -33.36 0.24
N ILE A 471 -21.89 -34.54 0.27
CA ILE A 471 -23.22 -34.72 0.87
C ILE A 471 -23.17 -34.50 2.39
N LEU A 472 -22.14 -35.02 3.07
CA LEU A 472 -21.95 -34.82 4.51
C LEU A 472 -21.70 -33.35 4.86
N ALA A 473 -20.99 -32.61 4.00
CA ALA A 473 -20.80 -31.17 4.17
C ALA A 473 -22.11 -30.37 4.08
N ILE A 474 -23.05 -30.78 3.21
CA ILE A 474 -24.37 -30.17 3.11
C ILE A 474 -25.19 -30.36 4.41
N LEU A 475 -24.90 -31.41 5.18
CA LEU A 475 -25.53 -31.70 6.49
C LEU A 475 -24.86 -30.97 7.67
N GLY A 476 -23.91 -30.07 7.42
CA GLY A 476 -23.36 -29.16 8.44
C GLY A 476 -22.01 -29.58 9.04
N GLN A 477 -21.32 -30.57 8.48
CA GLN A 477 -19.92 -30.85 8.86
C GLN A 477 -18.95 -30.03 8.00
N PRO A 478 -18.14 -29.12 8.58
CA PRO A 478 -17.23 -28.28 7.81
C PRO A 478 -16.07 -29.11 7.24
N ASN A 479 -15.98 -29.18 5.91
CA ASN A 479 -14.80 -29.70 5.23
C ASN A 479 -13.67 -28.68 5.34
N LYS A 480 -12.67 -28.96 6.19
CA LYS A 480 -11.42 -28.16 6.28
C LYS A 480 -10.41 -28.44 5.15
N ALA A 481 -10.71 -29.36 4.22
CA ALA A 481 -9.72 -29.95 3.31
C ALA A 481 -9.86 -29.53 1.83
N ALA A 482 -10.74 -28.59 1.48
CA ALA A 482 -11.00 -28.24 0.07
C ALA A 482 -10.22 -27.01 -0.45
N ASP A 483 -9.43 -26.33 0.37
CA ASP A 483 -8.96 -24.95 0.12
C ASP A 483 -7.58 -24.78 -0.54
N SER A 484 -7.02 -25.75 -1.27
CA SER A 484 -5.66 -25.53 -1.84
C SER A 484 -5.37 -26.04 -3.24
N ALA A 485 -6.31 -26.67 -3.95
CA ALA A 485 -5.99 -27.24 -5.27
C ALA A 485 -6.97 -26.94 -6.40
N LYS A 486 -8.18 -26.42 -6.14
CA LYS A 486 -9.12 -26.05 -7.20
C LYS A 486 -9.86 -24.79 -6.82
N ASP A 487 -9.51 -23.68 -7.44
CA ASP A 487 -10.29 -22.45 -7.40
C ASP A 487 -11.10 -22.35 -8.70
N PRO A 488 -12.32 -22.92 -8.75
CA PRO A 488 -13.11 -22.96 -9.98
C PRO A 488 -13.60 -21.59 -10.44
N PHE A 489 -13.51 -20.57 -9.59
CA PHE A 489 -14.04 -19.24 -9.83
C PHE A 489 -12.95 -18.20 -10.13
N GLY A 490 -11.67 -18.58 -10.07
CA GLY A 490 -10.55 -17.69 -10.39
C GLY A 490 -10.41 -16.50 -9.43
N TYR A 491 -10.68 -16.72 -8.15
CA TYR A 491 -10.49 -15.75 -7.08
C TYR A 491 -9.03 -15.61 -6.61
N ARG A 492 -8.26 -16.68 -6.75
CA ARG A 492 -6.86 -16.79 -6.37
C ARG A 492 -5.99 -16.23 -7.48
N LYS A 493 -5.40 -15.07 -7.20
CA LYS A 493 -4.45 -14.40 -8.06
C LYS A 493 -3.27 -13.97 -7.21
N PHE A 494 -2.13 -13.80 -7.85
CA PHE A 494 -0.96 -13.22 -7.19
C PHE A 494 -0.85 -11.74 -7.52
N VAL A 495 -0.64 -10.94 -6.49
CA VAL A 495 -0.27 -9.53 -6.65
C VAL A 495 1.24 -9.47 -6.51
N VAL A 496 1.93 -9.21 -7.62
CA VAL A 496 3.39 -9.06 -7.63
C VAL A 496 3.71 -7.59 -7.45
N MET A 497 4.43 -7.27 -6.38
CA MET A 497 4.79 -5.91 -5.99
C MET A 497 6.30 -5.73 -6.05
N VAL A 498 6.74 -4.52 -6.43
CA VAL A 498 8.15 -4.12 -6.38
C VAL A 498 8.33 -3.02 -5.35
N THR A 499 9.28 -3.19 -4.43
CA THR A 499 9.56 -2.24 -3.35
C THR A 499 10.76 -1.34 -3.65
N ARG A 500 10.84 -0.21 -2.95
CA ARG A 500 12.01 0.70 -3.04
C ARG A 500 13.33 0.07 -2.60
N PHE A 501 13.27 -0.98 -1.78
CA PHE A 501 14.44 -1.75 -1.35
C PHE A 501 14.90 -2.78 -2.40
N GLY A 502 14.28 -2.78 -3.58
CA GLY A 502 14.66 -3.66 -4.68
C GLY A 502 14.13 -5.09 -4.56
N TRP A 503 13.11 -5.31 -3.74
CA TRP A 503 12.45 -6.61 -3.65
C TRP A 503 11.29 -6.70 -4.63
N VAL A 504 11.12 -7.89 -5.21
CA VAL A 504 9.90 -8.30 -5.87
C VAL A 504 9.23 -9.35 -4.99
N THR A 505 7.99 -9.11 -4.62
CA THR A 505 7.25 -9.93 -3.66
C THR A 505 5.89 -10.28 -4.24
N ALA A 506 5.49 -11.55 -4.16
CA ALA A 506 4.14 -11.99 -4.53
C ALA A 506 3.27 -12.22 -3.30
N ILE A 507 2.05 -11.70 -3.35
CA ILE A 507 1.03 -11.85 -2.31
C ILE A 507 -0.16 -12.62 -2.88
N ASP A 508 -0.66 -13.61 -2.14
CA ASP A 508 -1.82 -14.42 -2.53
C ASP A 508 -3.13 -13.74 -2.10
N THR A 509 -4.03 -13.47 -3.06
CA THR A 509 -5.33 -12.85 -2.78
C THR A 509 -6.34 -13.77 -2.11
N ALA A 510 -6.16 -15.09 -2.18
CA ALA A 510 -7.06 -16.06 -1.58
C ALA A 510 -6.60 -16.50 -0.18
N ASP A 511 -5.29 -16.54 0.07
CA ASP A 511 -4.71 -16.94 1.35
C ASP A 511 -4.45 -15.74 2.27
N GLN A 512 -5.49 -14.95 2.53
CA GLN A 512 -5.46 -13.79 3.44
C GLN A 512 -4.28 -12.82 3.25
N GLY A 513 -3.79 -12.63 2.03
CA GLY A 513 -2.67 -11.72 1.75
C GLY A 513 -1.31 -12.23 2.22
N GLN A 514 -1.14 -13.54 2.37
CA GLN A 514 0.16 -14.14 2.70
C GLN A 514 1.17 -13.94 1.57
N ILE A 515 2.44 -13.78 1.95
CA ILE A 515 3.55 -13.67 1.02
C ILE A 515 3.94 -15.06 0.54
N VAL A 516 3.86 -15.29 -0.76
CA VAL A 516 4.21 -16.58 -1.40
C VAL A 516 5.73 -16.71 -1.56
N TRP A 517 6.36 -15.66 -2.08
CA TRP A 517 7.81 -15.57 -2.27
C TRP A 517 8.26 -14.12 -2.32
N SER A 518 9.56 -13.91 -2.05
CA SER A 518 10.23 -12.61 -2.19
C SER A 518 11.64 -12.81 -2.73
N ILE A 519 12.01 -12.03 -3.75
CA ILE A 519 13.32 -12.11 -4.42
C ILE A 519 13.93 -10.72 -4.60
N PRO A 520 15.26 -10.56 -4.42
CA PRO A 520 15.93 -9.28 -4.61
C PRO A 520 16.34 -9.08 -6.09
N LEU A 521 16.21 -7.86 -6.60
CA LEU A 521 16.68 -7.44 -7.93
C LEU A 521 18.19 -7.16 -7.98
N LEU A 522 18.91 -7.37 -6.87
CA LEU A 522 20.35 -7.14 -6.69
C LEU A 522 20.76 -5.66 -6.86
N LYS A 523 19.88 -4.72 -6.52
CA LYS A 523 20.15 -3.28 -6.47
C LYS A 523 19.75 -2.76 -5.09
N ASN A 524 20.66 -2.04 -4.41
CA ASN A 524 20.49 -1.66 -3.01
C ASN A 524 19.32 -0.69 -2.77
N GLN A 525 19.02 0.19 -3.73
CA GLN A 525 17.88 1.10 -3.68
C GLN A 525 17.28 1.30 -5.08
N ILE A 526 15.96 1.32 -5.13
CA ILE A 526 15.12 1.56 -6.30
C ILE A 526 14.18 2.70 -5.95
N MET A 527 14.26 3.80 -6.68
CA MET A 527 13.25 4.85 -6.58
C MET A 527 12.06 4.59 -7.51
N GLU A 528 10.95 5.29 -7.31
CA GLU A 528 9.82 5.25 -8.26
C GLU A 528 10.23 5.55 -9.70
N LYS A 529 11.07 6.57 -9.87
CA LYS A 529 11.66 6.92 -11.18
C LYS A 529 12.54 5.82 -11.78
N ASP A 530 13.01 4.87 -10.98
CA ASP A 530 13.90 3.79 -11.43
C ASP A 530 13.12 2.59 -11.99
N ILE A 531 11.81 2.50 -11.76
CA ILE A 531 10.95 1.47 -12.35
C ILE A 531 10.23 2.08 -13.55
N LYS A 532 10.36 1.45 -14.72
CA LYS A 532 9.62 1.83 -15.93
C LYS A 532 8.26 1.17 -16.03
N GLY A 533 8.15 -0.05 -15.52
CA GLY A 533 6.89 -0.76 -15.47
C GLY A 533 7.07 -2.20 -15.00
N ILE A 534 5.96 -2.75 -14.56
CA ILE A 534 5.74 -4.16 -14.28
C ILE A 534 4.66 -4.63 -15.26
N PHE A 535 4.89 -5.76 -15.91
CA PHE A 535 4.01 -6.22 -16.98
C PHE A 535 3.74 -7.71 -16.85
N HIS A 536 2.46 -8.11 -16.91
CA HIS A 536 2.07 -9.50 -17.02
C HIS A 536 2.27 -10.00 -18.47
N PHE A 537 3.15 -10.97 -18.65
CA PHE A 537 3.55 -11.55 -19.95
C PHE A 537 2.78 -12.83 -20.31
N GLY A 538 1.74 -13.18 -19.55
CA GLY A 538 0.93 -14.38 -19.71
C GLY A 538 1.62 -15.62 -19.17
N LYS A 539 0.84 -16.69 -18.95
CA LYS A 539 1.32 -18.00 -18.44
C LYS A 539 2.10 -17.87 -17.13
N GLY A 540 1.65 -16.98 -16.26
CA GLY A 540 2.28 -16.75 -14.95
C GLY A 540 3.64 -16.02 -15.01
N VAL A 541 4.01 -15.39 -16.13
CA VAL A 541 5.27 -14.65 -16.25
C VAL A 541 5.08 -13.16 -15.98
N VAL A 542 5.92 -12.59 -15.13
CA VAL A 542 6.00 -11.13 -14.92
C VAL A 542 7.34 -10.60 -15.38
N VAL A 543 7.30 -9.42 -16.00
CA VAL A 543 8.50 -8.71 -16.44
C VAL A 543 8.58 -7.37 -15.72
N VAL A 544 9.68 -7.16 -15.00
CA VAL A 544 10.00 -5.88 -14.36
C VAL A 544 11.08 -5.19 -15.19
N MET A 545 10.80 -3.97 -15.63
CA MET A 545 11.78 -3.17 -16.38
C MET A 545 12.22 -1.96 -15.56
N LEU A 546 13.54 -1.82 -15.40
CA LEU A 546 14.15 -0.67 -14.75
C LEU A 546 14.50 0.45 -15.75
N SER A 547 14.60 1.68 -15.27
CA SER A 547 15.05 2.85 -16.01
C SER A 547 16.52 2.78 -16.45
N SER A 548 17.30 1.86 -15.88
CA SER A 548 18.64 1.51 -16.38
C SER A 548 18.60 0.77 -17.72
N GLY A 549 17.44 0.20 -18.09
CA GLY A 549 17.29 -0.72 -19.21
C GLY A 549 17.46 -2.20 -18.84
N ASP A 550 17.59 -2.50 -17.55
CA ASP A 550 17.58 -3.88 -17.06
C ASP A 550 16.16 -4.44 -17.09
N ILE A 551 16.00 -5.57 -17.77
CA ILE A 551 14.75 -6.33 -17.85
C ILE A 551 14.92 -7.61 -17.01
N TYR A 552 14.02 -7.80 -16.06
CA TYR A 552 13.95 -8.98 -15.21
C TYR A 552 12.70 -9.78 -15.57
N LYS A 553 12.90 -10.95 -16.17
CA LYS A 553 11.83 -11.94 -16.38
C LYS A 553 11.72 -12.82 -15.13
N ILE A 554 10.52 -12.96 -14.58
CA ILE A 554 10.26 -13.69 -13.33
C ILE A 554 9.07 -14.62 -13.55
N ASP A 555 9.19 -15.87 -13.11
CA ASP A 555 8.04 -16.76 -12.95
C ASP A 555 7.30 -16.35 -11.67
N ALA A 556 6.10 -15.81 -11.84
CA ALA A 556 5.34 -15.24 -10.75
C ALA A 556 4.76 -16.30 -9.81
N ILE A 557 4.70 -17.57 -10.23
CA ILE A 557 4.10 -18.63 -9.42
C ILE A 557 5.09 -19.10 -8.35
N ASN A 558 6.34 -19.31 -8.74
CA ASN A 558 7.36 -19.90 -7.88
C ASN A 558 8.49 -18.92 -7.48
N GLY A 559 8.50 -17.71 -8.04
CA GLY A 559 9.55 -16.71 -7.80
C GLY A 559 10.92 -17.09 -8.37
N LYS A 560 11.00 -18.08 -9.27
CA LYS A 560 12.23 -18.55 -9.91
C LYS A 560 12.44 -17.87 -11.26
N GLY A 561 13.65 -18.00 -11.80
CA GLY A 561 13.92 -17.68 -13.20
C GLY A 561 14.25 -16.23 -13.51
N LEU A 562 14.78 -15.47 -12.55
CA LEU A 562 15.37 -14.13 -12.76
C LEU A 562 16.44 -14.18 -13.88
N LYS A 563 16.00 -13.97 -15.12
CA LYS A 563 16.90 -13.77 -16.26
C LYS A 563 17.02 -12.28 -16.51
N LYS A 564 18.18 -11.72 -16.17
CA LYS A 564 18.51 -10.33 -16.45
C LYS A 564 18.93 -10.19 -17.91
N THR A 565 18.25 -9.33 -18.65
CA THR A 565 18.70 -8.85 -19.96
C THR A 565 18.94 -7.35 -19.85
N ALA A 566 20.17 -6.91 -20.13
CA ALA A 566 20.52 -5.50 -20.08
C ALA A 566 20.42 -4.89 -21.47
N LEU A 567 19.60 -3.86 -21.62
CA LEU A 567 19.56 -2.99 -22.80
C LEU A 567 20.20 -1.64 -22.43
N GLN A 568 21.07 -1.10 -23.30
CA GLN A 568 21.53 0.29 -23.14
C GLN A 568 20.36 1.24 -23.41
N THR A 569 19.68 1.72 -22.37
CA THR A 569 18.56 2.67 -22.53
C THR A 569 18.75 3.93 -21.71
N LEU A 570 18.18 5.03 -22.20
CA LEU A 570 18.19 6.34 -21.56
C LEU A 570 17.04 6.42 -20.55
N PRO A 571 17.22 7.07 -19.38
CA PRO A 571 16.20 7.16 -18.33
C PRO A 571 14.88 7.84 -18.76
N SER A 572 14.81 8.48 -19.94
CA SER A 572 13.59 9.14 -20.46
C SER A 572 12.73 8.26 -21.40
N ALA A 573 12.99 6.94 -21.46
CA ALA A 573 12.23 6.03 -22.31
C ALA A 573 10.80 5.73 -21.77
N SER A 574 9.87 5.52 -22.70
CA SER A 574 8.51 5.03 -22.44
C SER A 574 8.42 3.56 -22.87
N VAL A 575 7.68 2.76 -22.12
CA VAL A 575 7.59 1.31 -22.33
C VAL A 575 6.12 0.92 -22.41
N MET A 576 5.80 0.00 -23.32
CA MET A 576 4.46 -0.58 -23.48
C MET A 576 4.55 -2.02 -23.94
N THR A 577 3.48 -2.76 -23.75
CA THR A 577 3.35 -4.14 -24.24
C THR A 577 2.60 -4.17 -25.57
N VAL A 578 3.03 -5.03 -26.47
CA VAL A 578 2.35 -5.34 -27.74
C VAL A 578 2.14 -6.84 -27.80
N GLU A 579 0.92 -7.26 -28.13
CA GLU A 579 0.53 -8.67 -28.25
C GLU A 579 0.48 -9.09 -29.73
N SER A 580 0.78 -10.35 -30.01
CA SER A 580 0.71 -10.93 -31.35
C SER A 580 -0.74 -11.08 -31.81
N LYS A 581 -0.99 -10.82 -33.10
CA LYS A 581 -2.31 -10.99 -33.72
C LYS A 581 -2.68 -12.46 -34.01
N LYS A 582 -1.69 -13.37 -34.00
CA LYS A 582 -1.86 -14.77 -34.44
C LYS A 582 -1.42 -15.82 -33.42
N GLY A 583 -0.74 -15.44 -32.34
CA GLY A 583 -0.25 -16.36 -31.33
C GLY A 583 -0.05 -15.71 -29.97
N ASP A 584 0.55 -16.44 -29.03
CA ASP A 584 0.68 -15.99 -27.63
C ASP A 584 1.91 -15.11 -27.37
N SER A 585 2.61 -14.65 -28.42
CA SER A 585 3.82 -13.86 -28.26
C SER A 585 3.48 -12.43 -27.81
N ARG A 586 4.23 -11.94 -26.82
CA ARG A 586 4.17 -10.57 -26.31
C ARG A 586 5.55 -9.93 -26.38
N TRP A 587 5.59 -8.63 -26.69
CA TRP A 587 6.81 -7.84 -26.74
C TRP A 587 6.68 -6.59 -25.88
N LEU A 588 7.76 -6.21 -25.19
CA LEU A 588 7.97 -4.85 -24.73
C LEU A 588 8.44 -4.00 -25.90
N VAL A 589 7.78 -2.87 -26.12
CA VAL A 589 8.20 -1.83 -27.05
C VAL A 589 8.72 -0.64 -26.24
N ILE A 590 9.97 -0.27 -26.49
CA ILE A 590 10.73 0.72 -25.73
C ILE A 590 11.04 1.89 -26.66
N VAL A 591 10.46 3.04 -26.34
CA VAL A 591 10.59 4.27 -27.13
C VAL A 591 11.49 5.24 -26.39
N PRO A 592 12.68 5.61 -26.91
CA PRO A 592 13.59 6.57 -26.29
C PRO A 592 12.94 7.94 -26.15
N GLY A 593 13.33 8.66 -25.09
CA GLY A 593 12.87 10.02 -24.83
C GLY A 593 13.33 11.04 -25.85
N LYS A 594 14.48 10.79 -26.49
CA LYS A 594 15.07 11.69 -27.48
C LYS A 594 14.38 11.55 -28.83
N GLU A 595 13.82 12.63 -29.37
CA GLU A 595 13.27 12.64 -30.72
C GLU A 595 14.35 12.23 -31.75
N GLY A 596 13.97 11.38 -32.70
CA GLY A 596 14.88 10.84 -33.73
C GLY A 596 15.78 9.67 -33.29
N ALA A 597 15.77 9.28 -32.01
CA ALA A 597 16.49 8.08 -31.56
C ALA A 597 15.75 6.79 -31.96
N LYS A 598 16.50 5.73 -32.30
CA LYS A 598 15.95 4.40 -32.57
C LYS A 598 15.43 3.76 -31.29
N GLY A 599 14.24 3.16 -31.33
CA GLY A 599 13.68 2.38 -30.23
C GLY A 599 14.22 0.95 -30.14
N TRP A 600 13.69 0.21 -29.19
CA TRP A 600 13.98 -1.21 -28.97
C TRP A 600 12.71 -2.00 -28.77
N PHE A 601 12.79 -3.29 -29.00
CA PHE A 601 11.77 -4.23 -28.53
C PHE A 601 12.42 -5.46 -27.89
N TRP A 602 11.69 -6.12 -27.00
CA TRP A 602 12.15 -7.32 -26.32
C TRP A 602 10.98 -8.30 -26.09
N PRO A 603 11.14 -9.62 -26.25
CA PRO A 603 12.35 -10.32 -26.71
C PRO A 603 12.73 -9.97 -28.15
N ASP A 604 14.00 -10.08 -28.50
CA ASP A 604 14.55 -9.83 -29.84
C ASP A 604 14.36 -11.06 -30.76
N GLU A 605 13.14 -11.60 -30.76
CA GLU A 605 12.75 -12.77 -31.53
C GLU A 605 11.42 -12.48 -32.25
N LYS A 606 11.18 -13.23 -33.34
CA LYS A 606 9.92 -13.21 -34.11
C LYS A 606 9.55 -11.81 -34.64
N GLU A 607 10.52 -11.12 -35.25
CA GLU A 607 10.34 -9.75 -35.73
C GLU A 607 9.23 -9.61 -36.79
N SER A 608 9.03 -10.64 -37.61
CA SER A 608 7.98 -10.67 -38.62
C SER A 608 6.57 -10.69 -38.00
N GLU A 609 6.37 -11.40 -36.88
CA GLU A 609 5.11 -11.37 -36.14
C GLU A 609 4.89 -10.00 -35.49
N LEU A 610 5.95 -9.39 -34.94
CA LEU A 610 5.90 -8.04 -34.37
C LEU A 610 5.62 -6.98 -35.44
N GLU A 611 6.18 -7.09 -36.64
CA GLU A 611 5.91 -6.17 -37.75
C GLU A 611 4.41 -6.20 -38.12
N LEU A 612 3.82 -7.40 -38.17
CA LEU A 612 2.39 -7.57 -38.39
C LEU A 612 1.55 -6.99 -37.23
N ALA A 613 2.02 -7.13 -35.99
CA ALA A 613 1.34 -6.55 -34.81
C ALA A 613 1.41 -5.02 -34.79
N LEU A 614 2.54 -4.44 -35.19
CA LEU A 614 2.74 -2.99 -35.28
C LEU A 614 2.15 -2.35 -36.54
N GLN A 615 1.74 -3.17 -37.52
CA GLN A 615 1.01 -2.67 -38.68
C GLN A 615 -0.30 -2.00 -38.26
N ASN A 616 -0.43 -0.71 -38.61
CA ASN A 616 -1.53 0.19 -38.22
C ASN A 616 -1.61 0.47 -36.71
N THR A 617 -0.50 0.38 -36.00
CA THR A 617 -0.40 0.69 -34.57
C THR A 617 0.31 2.03 -34.38
N THR A 618 -0.32 2.93 -33.63
CA THR A 618 0.31 4.18 -33.16
C THR A 618 0.69 4.05 -31.69
N ILE A 619 1.94 4.40 -31.41
CA ILE A 619 2.50 4.45 -30.09
C ILE A 619 2.43 5.88 -29.58
N SER A 620 1.71 6.09 -28.48
CA SER A 620 1.56 7.38 -27.83
C SER A 620 2.42 7.49 -26.59
N ARG A 621 3.08 8.65 -26.41
CA ARG A 621 3.89 8.94 -25.22
C ARG A 621 3.91 10.43 -24.91
N LYS A 622 4.40 10.77 -23.73
CA LYS A 622 4.76 12.16 -23.38
C LYS A 622 5.93 12.63 -24.25
N CYS A 623 5.81 13.82 -24.85
CA CYS A 623 6.85 14.40 -25.71
C CYS A 623 8.12 14.75 -24.90
N GLU A 624 9.29 14.81 -25.56
CA GLU A 624 10.57 15.22 -24.96
C GLU A 624 10.48 16.62 -24.32
N GLY A 625 11.03 16.81 -23.10
CA GLY A 625 10.98 18.06 -22.31
C GLY A 625 9.59 18.50 -21.78
N SER A 626 8.54 17.93 -22.36
CA SER A 626 7.09 18.05 -22.17
C SER A 626 6.46 19.38 -21.74
N LYS A 627 5.65 19.88 -22.66
CA LYS A 627 4.29 20.39 -22.42
C LYS A 627 3.35 19.72 -23.45
N GLY A 628 3.11 18.39 -23.41
CA GLY A 628 2.28 17.69 -24.43
C GLY A 628 2.41 16.16 -24.57
N ILE A 629 1.67 15.57 -25.52
CA ILE A 629 1.64 14.13 -25.90
C ILE A 629 1.98 13.98 -27.40
N CYS A 630 2.76 12.98 -27.76
CA CYS A 630 3.26 12.72 -29.11
C CYS A 630 2.98 11.26 -29.53
N GLY A 631 2.58 11.07 -30.78
CA GLY A 631 2.31 9.77 -31.39
C GLY A 631 3.34 9.40 -32.46
N TYR A 632 3.74 8.14 -32.50
CA TYR A 632 4.72 7.58 -33.43
C TYR A 632 4.21 6.28 -34.05
N THR A 633 4.58 6.00 -35.29
CA THR A 633 4.52 4.63 -35.84
C THR A 633 5.87 3.95 -35.65
N ALA A 634 5.87 2.63 -35.48
CA ALA A 634 7.09 1.85 -35.29
C ALA A 634 7.20 0.74 -36.31
N LYS A 635 8.41 0.56 -36.85
CA LYS A 635 8.77 -0.60 -37.68
C LYS A 635 9.93 -1.35 -37.02
N PRO A 636 9.79 -2.66 -36.75
CA PRO A 636 10.86 -3.45 -36.20
C PRO A 636 11.94 -3.72 -37.25
N THR A 637 13.16 -3.88 -36.75
CA THR A 637 14.36 -4.20 -37.51
C THR A 637 15.15 -5.27 -36.76
N VAL A 638 15.94 -6.04 -37.51
CA VAL A 638 16.76 -7.14 -36.98
C VAL A 638 17.62 -6.67 -35.81
N GLY A 639 17.72 -7.50 -34.77
CA GLY A 639 18.52 -7.23 -33.58
C GLY A 639 17.82 -6.35 -32.55
N GLY A 640 16.50 -6.50 -32.40
CA GLY A 640 15.74 -5.88 -31.29
C GLY A 640 15.55 -4.37 -31.41
N ARG A 641 15.61 -3.78 -32.61
CA ARG A 641 15.55 -2.33 -32.83
C ARG A 641 14.24 -1.88 -33.49
N LEU A 642 13.77 -0.68 -33.16
CA LEU A 642 12.61 -0.03 -33.76
C LEU A 642 12.99 1.26 -34.48
N ILE A 643 12.54 1.40 -35.72
CA ILE A 643 12.53 2.69 -36.43
C ILE A 643 11.22 3.39 -36.09
N LEU A 644 11.31 4.60 -35.54
CA LEU A 644 10.18 5.40 -35.11
C LEU A 644 9.94 6.53 -36.11
N SER A 645 8.70 6.70 -36.56
CA SER A 645 8.31 7.82 -37.43
C SER A 645 7.21 8.64 -36.75
N PRO A 646 7.36 9.98 -36.65
CA PRO A 646 6.36 10.82 -36.00
C PRO A 646 5.04 10.79 -36.77
N ALA A 647 3.93 10.58 -36.07
CA ALA A 647 2.59 10.54 -36.65
C ALA A 647 1.77 11.80 -36.32
N TRP A 648 1.78 12.23 -35.06
CA TRP A 648 1.07 13.41 -34.60
C TRP A 648 1.68 13.97 -33.31
N SER A 649 1.36 15.22 -32.97
CA SER A 649 1.71 15.77 -31.66
C SER A 649 0.63 16.73 -31.15
N PHE A 650 0.37 16.66 -29.85
CA PHE A 650 -0.50 17.57 -29.10
C PHE A 650 0.37 18.35 -28.11
N ARG A 651 0.43 19.67 -28.27
CA ARG A 651 1.21 20.57 -27.40
C ARG A 651 0.26 21.36 -26.52
N LEU A 652 0.59 21.46 -25.24
CA LEU A 652 -0.18 22.19 -24.24
C LEU A 652 -0.02 23.70 -24.41
N PRO A 653 -1.08 24.47 -24.15
CA PRO A 653 -0.99 25.91 -24.02
C PRO A 653 0.04 26.36 -22.98
N ALA A 654 0.56 27.58 -23.16
CA ALA A 654 1.56 28.16 -22.26
C ALA A 654 1.02 28.28 -20.82
N GLY A 655 1.82 27.86 -19.83
CA GLY A 655 1.46 27.96 -18.41
C GLY A 655 0.65 26.79 -17.85
N GLN A 656 0.38 25.76 -18.66
CA GLN A 656 -0.23 24.52 -18.21
C GLN A 656 0.82 23.43 -17.92
N THR A 657 0.54 22.61 -16.91
CA THR A 657 1.33 21.41 -16.56
C THR A 657 0.43 20.20 -16.42
N ILE A 658 0.88 19.04 -16.89
CA ILE A 658 0.13 17.77 -16.76
C ILE A 658 0.08 17.38 -15.27
N VAL A 659 -1.12 17.15 -14.74
CA VAL A 659 -1.34 16.68 -13.36
C VAL A 659 -1.90 15.27 -13.29
N SER A 660 -2.68 14.85 -14.30
CA SER A 660 -3.22 13.50 -14.38
C SER A 660 -3.28 13.03 -15.84
N LEU A 661 -2.96 11.76 -16.06
CA LEU A 661 -3.04 11.09 -17.35
C LEU A 661 -3.69 9.73 -17.11
N THR A 662 -4.88 9.52 -17.66
CA THR A 662 -5.66 8.30 -17.46
C THR A 662 -6.01 7.69 -18.80
N THR A 663 -5.82 6.37 -18.91
CA THR A 663 -6.21 5.58 -20.08
C THR A 663 -7.28 4.57 -19.69
N ARG A 664 -7.96 3.97 -20.68
CA ARG A 664 -8.88 2.87 -20.41
C ARG A 664 -8.11 1.67 -19.83
N PRO A 665 -8.72 0.87 -18.93
CA PRO A 665 -8.14 -0.39 -18.50
C PRO A 665 -7.90 -1.30 -19.71
N VAL A 666 -6.80 -2.08 -19.67
CA VAL A 666 -6.44 -3.01 -20.75
C VAL A 666 -7.56 -4.03 -21.01
N HIS A 667 -8.16 -4.54 -19.93
CA HIS A 667 -9.33 -5.40 -19.99
C HIS A 667 -10.59 -4.61 -19.59
N ASP A 668 -11.31 -4.10 -20.59
CA ASP A 668 -12.56 -3.34 -20.41
C ASP A 668 -13.59 -3.71 -21.50
N PRO A 669 -14.10 -4.95 -21.49
CA PRO A 669 -15.11 -5.43 -22.43
C PRO A 669 -16.43 -4.67 -22.28
N ILE A 670 -17.15 -4.49 -23.38
CA ILE A 670 -18.38 -3.70 -23.42
C ILE A 670 -19.53 -4.59 -23.85
N ALA A 671 -20.45 -4.87 -22.92
CA ALA A 671 -21.59 -5.75 -23.17
C ALA A 671 -22.68 -5.12 -24.07
N SER A 672 -22.82 -3.79 -24.05
CA SER A 672 -23.84 -3.10 -24.85
C SER A 672 -23.33 -1.80 -25.47
N ILE A 673 -23.55 -1.66 -26.78
CA ILE A 673 -23.17 -0.49 -27.59
C ILE A 673 -24.09 0.73 -27.39
N GLY A 674 -25.23 0.56 -26.73
CA GLY A 674 -26.23 1.61 -26.54
C GLY A 674 -26.91 1.53 -25.19
N LYS A 675 -27.48 2.66 -24.76
CA LYS A 675 -28.33 2.76 -23.59
C LYS A 675 -29.79 2.87 -24.05
N VAL A 676 -30.63 1.94 -23.60
CA VAL A 676 -32.07 1.99 -23.88
C VAL A 676 -32.72 3.00 -22.94
N MET A 677 -33.48 3.92 -23.52
CA MET A 677 -34.23 4.97 -22.84
C MET A 677 -35.62 4.45 -22.42
N GLY A 678 -36.30 5.13 -21.50
CA GLY A 678 -37.64 4.70 -21.02
C GLY A 678 -38.67 4.63 -22.14
N ASN A 679 -38.58 5.53 -23.12
CA ASN A 679 -39.42 5.52 -24.32
C ASN A 679 -38.97 4.50 -25.39
N ARG A 680 -38.12 3.51 -25.04
CA ARG A 680 -37.55 2.46 -25.92
C ARG A 680 -36.66 2.96 -27.05
N SER A 681 -36.34 4.25 -27.09
CA SER A 681 -35.28 4.74 -27.99
C SER A 681 -33.90 4.38 -27.44
N VAL A 682 -32.88 4.45 -28.28
CA VAL A 682 -31.51 4.08 -27.94
C VAL A 682 -30.62 5.30 -28.06
N MET A 683 -29.84 5.56 -27.02
CA MET A 683 -28.74 6.50 -27.08
C MET A 683 -27.44 5.71 -27.25
N TYR A 684 -26.81 5.84 -28.41
CA TYR A 684 -25.63 5.07 -28.75
C TYR A 684 -24.38 5.61 -28.06
N LYS A 685 -23.63 4.72 -27.42
CA LYS A 685 -22.44 5.09 -26.65
C LYS A 685 -21.29 5.39 -27.60
N TYR A 686 -20.49 6.41 -27.29
CA TYR A 686 -19.24 6.62 -28.00
C TYR A 686 -18.18 5.68 -27.44
N ILE A 687 -17.84 4.64 -28.20
CA ILE A 687 -16.92 3.59 -27.78
C ILE A 687 -15.65 3.71 -28.60
N ASN A 688 -14.56 4.08 -27.93
CA ASN A 688 -13.23 4.11 -28.53
C ASN A 688 -12.23 3.51 -27.52
N PRO A 689 -11.47 2.46 -27.87
CA PRO A 689 -10.45 1.87 -27.00
C PRO A 689 -9.18 2.72 -26.87
N HIS A 690 -9.04 3.74 -27.72
CA HIS A 690 -7.85 4.59 -27.83
C HIS A 690 -8.02 5.94 -27.13
N LEU A 691 -8.90 6.01 -26.12
CA LEU A 691 -9.15 7.25 -25.39
C LEU A 691 -8.10 7.49 -24.30
N VAL A 692 -7.66 8.75 -24.23
CA VAL A 692 -6.73 9.23 -23.21
C VAL A 692 -7.29 10.51 -22.61
N LEU A 693 -7.46 10.52 -21.29
CA LEU A 693 -7.86 11.69 -20.53
C LEU A 693 -6.61 12.37 -20.01
N LEU A 694 -6.42 13.60 -20.42
CA LEU A 694 -5.31 14.44 -20.02
C LEU A 694 -5.85 15.61 -19.20
N ILE A 695 -5.49 15.66 -17.93
CA ILE A 695 -5.83 16.78 -17.05
C ILE A 695 -4.58 17.61 -16.81
N THR A 696 -4.69 18.92 -17.06
CA THR A 696 -3.63 19.88 -16.83
C THR A 696 -4.08 20.96 -15.85
N ALA A 697 -3.12 21.52 -15.11
CA ALA A 697 -3.36 22.60 -14.18
C ALA A 697 -2.62 23.85 -14.64
N SER A 698 -3.23 25.02 -14.40
CA SER A 698 -2.54 26.30 -14.39
C SER A 698 -2.52 26.84 -12.96
N PRO A 699 -1.40 26.71 -12.23
CA PRO A 699 -1.31 27.15 -10.83
C PRO A 699 -1.54 28.65 -10.65
N LYS A 700 -1.20 29.47 -11.66
CA LYS A 700 -1.38 30.93 -11.61
C LYS A 700 -2.85 31.34 -11.55
N THR A 701 -3.72 30.61 -12.23
CA THR A 701 -5.15 30.93 -12.35
C THR A 701 -6.04 29.97 -11.55
N ASN A 702 -5.46 29.01 -10.81
CA ASN A 702 -6.20 27.96 -10.10
C ASN A 702 -7.24 27.27 -11.02
N THR A 703 -6.85 26.95 -12.25
CA THR A 703 -7.74 26.39 -13.28
C THR A 703 -7.25 25.02 -13.71
N LEU A 704 -8.17 24.07 -13.85
CA LEU A 704 -7.91 22.78 -14.47
C LEU A 704 -8.48 22.76 -15.89
N TYR A 705 -7.72 22.20 -16.83
CA TYR A 705 -8.15 21.92 -18.19
C TYR A 705 -8.17 20.41 -18.39
N ILE A 706 -9.27 19.91 -18.93
CA ILE A 706 -9.51 18.49 -19.13
C ILE A 706 -9.66 18.27 -20.63
N TYR A 707 -8.73 17.50 -21.20
CA TYR A 707 -8.70 17.15 -22.62
C TYR A 707 -8.96 15.66 -22.77
N LEU A 708 -9.99 15.28 -23.55
CA LEU A 708 -10.17 13.91 -24.01
C LEU A 708 -9.53 13.80 -25.40
N LEU A 709 -8.49 12.99 -25.52
CA LEU A 709 -7.72 12.80 -26.74
C LEU A 709 -7.94 11.39 -27.29
N ASP A 710 -7.85 11.26 -28.62
CA ASP A 710 -7.64 9.97 -29.29
C ASP A 710 -6.13 9.70 -29.43
N SER A 711 -5.64 8.61 -28.84
CA SER A 711 -4.22 8.23 -28.86
C SER A 711 -3.73 7.72 -30.21
N ILE A 712 -4.61 7.49 -31.19
CA ILE A 712 -4.19 7.11 -32.54
C ILE A 712 -4.04 8.34 -33.43
N SER A 713 -5.04 9.22 -33.45
CA SER A 713 -5.08 10.38 -34.37
C SER A 713 -4.51 11.67 -33.77
N GLY A 714 -4.46 11.77 -32.44
CA GLY A 714 -4.13 13.00 -31.71
C GLY A 714 -5.28 14.02 -31.67
N ALA A 715 -6.48 13.65 -32.13
CA ALA A 715 -7.64 14.55 -32.14
C ALA A 715 -8.12 14.86 -30.72
N VAL A 716 -8.48 16.13 -30.48
CA VAL A 716 -9.13 16.57 -29.24
C VAL A 716 -10.63 16.35 -29.41
N LEU A 717 -11.17 15.37 -28.70
CA LEU A 717 -12.57 14.95 -28.80
C LEU A 717 -13.49 15.77 -27.90
N ASN A 718 -13.01 16.16 -26.72
CA ASN A 718 -13.72 17.03 -25.78
C ASN A 718 -12.72 17.87 -24.98
N THR A 719 -13.11 19.11 -24.65
CA THR A 719 -12.38 19.99 -23.73
C THR A 719 -13.34 20.54 -22.69
N SER A 720 -12.97 20.45 -21.41
CA SER A 720 -13.68 21.13 -20.32
C SER A 720 -12.72 21.88 -19.41
N ILE A 721 -13.24 22.90 -18.73
CA ILE A 721 -12.46 23.82 -17.90
C ILE A 721 -13.12 23.90 -16.53
N GLN A 722 -12.34 23.75 -15.46
CA GLN A 722 -12.78 23.97 -14.08
C GLN A 722 -12.03 25.12 -13.47
N THR A 723 -12.75 26.16 -13.07
CA THR A 723 -12.20 27.33 -12.36
C THR A 723 -12.21 27.09 -10.85
N GLU A 724 -11.42 27.86 -10.11
CA GLU A 724 -11.37 27.82 -8.64
C GLU A 724 -10.96 26.44 -8.06
N ALA A 725 -10.08 25.73 -8.76
CA ALA A 725 -9.54 24.44 -8.33
C ALA A 725 -8.25 24.62 -7.49
N ASP A 726 -8.11 23.86 -6.41
CA ASP A 726 -6.87 23.82 -5.63
C ASP A 726 -5.84 22.92 -6.33
N THR A 727 -4.95 23.54 -7.10
CA THR A 727 -3.92 22.82 -7.87
C THR A 727 -2.79 22.28 -7.00
N SER A 728 -2.77 22.58 -5.70
CA SER A 728 -1.78 22.01 -4.75
C SER A 728 -2.15 20.60 -4.28
N ARG A 729 -3.41 20.20 -4.45
CA ARG A 729 -3.94 18.90 -4.04
C ARG A 729 -3.95 17.92 -5.21
N PRO A 730 -3.88 16.60 -4.96
CA PRO A 730 -3.92 15.60 -6.02
C PRO A 730 -5.24 15.68 -6.81
N VAL A 731 -5.12 15.58 -8.14
CA VAL A 731 -6.25 15.43 -9.06
C VAL A 731 -6.24 14.00 -9.57
N VAL A 732 -7.28 13.25 -9.23
CA VAL A 732 -7.38 11.83 -9.55
C VAL A 732 -8.48 11.60 -10.56
N ALA A 733 -8.29 10.63 -11.45
CA ALA A 733 -9.26 10.31 -12.49
C ALA A 733 -9.24 8.83 -12.85
N THR A 734 -10.39 8.33 -13.27
CA THR A 734 -10.59 6.99 -13.82
C THR A 734 -11.48 7.08 -15.04
N MET A 735 -11.38 6.11 -15.94
CA MET A 735 -12.26 6.01 -17.10
C MET A 735 -12.57 4.56 -17.40
N SER A 736 -13.72 4.34 -18.01
CA SER A 736 -14.13 3.02 -18.48
C SER A 736 -15.26 3.18 -19.49
N GLU A 737 -15.38 2.22 -20.39
CA GLU A 737 -16.46 2.18 -21.38
C GLU A 737 -16.54 3.47 -22.21
N ASN A 738 -17.55 4.32 -21.96
CA ASN A 738 -17.85 5.56 -22.66
C ASN A 738 -17.84 6.77 -21.72
N TRP A 739 -17.27 6.65 -20.53
CA TRP A 739 -17.30 7.70 -19.52
C TRP A 739 -15.95 7.88 -18.84
N TYR A 740 -15.72 9.07 -18.30
CA TYR A 740 -14.65 9.32 -17.35
C TYR A 740 -15.18 10.02 -16.11
N ILE A 741 -14.44 9.86 -15.03
CA ILE A 741 -14.70 10.50 -13.74
C ILE A 741 -13.40 11.06 -13.22
N TYR A 742 -13.43 12.29 -12.75
CA TYR A 742 -12.30 12.90 -12.06
C TYR A 742 -12.75 13.59 -10.78
N SER A 743 -11.83 13.67 -9.82
CA SER A 743 -12.02 14.39 -8.58
C SER A 743 -10.92 15.45 -8.40
N PHE A 744 -11.34 16.64 -7.98
CA PHE A 744 -10.45 17.73 -7.60
C PHE A 744 -11.02 18.44 -6.37
N TYR A 745 -10.20 19.26 -5.71
CA TYR A 745 -10.65 20.05 -4.57
C TYR A 745 -11.03 21.46 -5.03
N SER A 746 -12.25 21.90 -4.74
CA SER A 746 -12.74 23.24 -5.11
C SER A 746 -12.50 24.25 -3.98
N LYS A 747 -12.08 25.46 -4.35
CA LYS A 747 -11.98 26.66 -3.49
C LYS A 747 -13.18 27.60 -3.62
N SER A 748 -14.19 27.20 -4.38
CA SER A 748 -15.44 27.97 -4.57
C SER A 748 -16.25 28.11 -3.27
N ILE A 749 -17.45 28.69 -3.37
CA ILE A 749 -18.41 28.77 -2.25
C ILE A 749 -18.70 27.38 -1.67
N ALA A 750 -18.80 26.35 -2.52
CA ALA A 750 -18.96 24.96 -2.11
C ALA A 750 -17.59 24.27 -1.97
N LYS A 751 -16.84 24.61 -0.91
CA LYS A 751 -15.53 24.01 -0.61
C LYS A 751 -15.67 22.51 -0.36
N GLY A 752 -14.76 21.73 -0.93
CA GLY A 752 -14.72 20.27 -0.76
C GLY A 752 -14.17 19.55 -1.98
N ALA A 753 -14.18 18.22 -1.93
CA ALA A 753 -13.88 17.41 -3.11
C ALA A 753 -15.08 17.44 -4.06
N HIS A 754 -14.82 17.67 -5.35
CA HIS A 754 -15.83 17.67 -6.39
C HIS A 754 -15.55 16.49 -7.31
N ILE A 755 -16.53 15.60 -7.47
CA ILE A 755 -16.50 14.47 -8.39
C ILE A 755 -17.26 14.88 -9.64
N VAL A 756 -16.59 14.95 -10.78
CA VAL A 756 -17.21 15.28 -12.06
C VAL A 756 -17.26 14.03 -12.93
N VAL A 757 -18.44 13.75 -13.45
CA VAL A 757 -18.72 12.58 -14.31
C VAL A 757 -19.12 13.08 -15.68
N THR A 758 -18.55 12.50 -16.73
CA THR A 758 -18.94 12.77 -18.11
C THR A 758 -19.20 11.46 -18.86
N ASP A 759 -20.39 11.33 -19.42
CA ASP A 759 -20.77 10.22 -20.31
C ASP A 759 -20.76 10.70 -21.77
N PHE A 760 -20.20 9.90 -22.68
CA PHE A 760 -20.11 10.21 -24.10
C PHE A 760 -21.03 9.33 -24.95
N TYR A 761 -21.77 9.98 -25.84
CA TYR A 761 -22.65 9.39 -26.83
C TYR A 761 -22.24 9.84 -28.22
N THR A 762 -22.63 9.09 -29.24
CA THR A 762 -22.25 9.44 -30.62
C THR A 762 -22.98 10.64 -31.17
N SER A 763 -24.24 10.83 -30.75
CA SER A 763 -25.07 11.95 -31.15
C SER A 763 -25.97 12.37 -29.98
N GLN A 764 -26.48 13.59 -30.05
CA GLN A 764 -27.52 14.06 -29.12
C GLN A 764 -28.90 13.46 -29.48
N ALA A 765 -29.11 13.11 -30.74
CA ALA A 765 -30.37 12.56 -31.23
C ALA A 765 -30.54 11.10 -30.78
N ARG A 766 -31.76 10.75 -30.38
CA ARG A 766 -32.10 9.37 -30.01
C ARG A 766 -32.26 8.53 -31.28
N ASN A 767 -31.93 7.24 -31.20
CA ASN A 767 -31.93 6.29 -32.33
C ASN A 767 -31.01 6.68 -33.50
N ASP A 768 -30.09 7.62 -33.30
CA ASP A 768 -29.13 8.04 -34.31
C ASP A 768 -27.71 7.60 -33.90
N PRO A 769 -27.15 6.54 -34.52
CA PRO A 769 -25.77 6.13 -34.25
C PRO A 769 -24.75 7.17 -34.69
N GLY A 770 -25.14 8.14 -35.54
CA GLY A 770 -24.26 9.14 -36.13
C GLY A 770 -23.16 8.52 -37.01
N ASN A 771 -22.27 9.37 -37.52
CA ASN A 771 -21.13 8.92 -38.34
C ASN A 771 -20.01 8.25 -37.51
N LEU A 772 -20.18 8.14 -36.19
CA LEU A 772 -19.20 7.61 -35.26
C LEU A 772 -19.40 6.11 -34.94
N LEU A 773 -20.48 5.48 -35.44
CA LEU A 773 -20.80 4.06 -35.24
C LEU A 773 -21.14 3.33 -36.56
N ASN A 774 -20.13 3.11 -37.41
CA ASN A 774 -20.20 2.27 -38.62
C ASN A 774 -19.41 0.96 -38.47
N GLU A 775 -19.64 -0.04 -39.33
CA GLU A 775 -18.98 -1.36 -39.23
C GLU A 775 -17.44 -1.32 -39.44
N ASN A 776 -16.91 -0.29 -40.11
CA ASN A 776 -15.47 -0.12 -40.43
C ASN A 776 -14.87 1.15 -39.80
N ILE A 777 -15.07 1.38 -38.50
CA ILE A 777 -14.49 2.55 -37.82
C ILE A 777 -13.00 2.33 -37.58
N SER A 778 -12.20 3.30 -38.03
CA SER A 778 -10.79 3.44 -37.67
C SER A 778 -10.55 4.86 -37.20
N SER A 779 -9.83 5.04 -36.09
CA SER A 779 -9.38 6.35 -35.61
C SER A 779 -8.64 7.16 -36.69
N TYR A 780 -8.00 6.50 -37.66
CA TYR A 780 -7.33 7.19 -38.78
C TYR A 780 -8.30 7.80 -39.79
N ASN A 781 -9.51 7.23 -39.91
CA ASN A 781 -10.50 7.60 -40.92
C ASN A 781 -11.62 8.48 -40.36
N GLN A 782 -11.64 8.73 -39.04
CA GLN A 782 -12.63 9.60 -38.43
C GLN A 782 -12.38 11.07 -38.81
N PRO A 783 -13.40 11.81 -39.27
CA PRO A 783 -13.27 13.23 -39.53
C PRO A 783 -12.87 13.95 -38.24
N ARG A 784 -11.86 14.82 -38.27
CA ARG A 784 -11.44 15.61 -37.10
C ARG A 784 -12.53 16.53 -36.54
N SER A 785 -13.59 16.79 -37.31
CA SER A 785 -14.77 17.55 -36.90
C SER A 785 -15.82 16.73 -36.16
N ALA A 786 -15.75 15.39 -36.22
CA ALA A 786 -16.72 14.51 -35.57
C ALA A 786 -16.36 14.38 -34.08
N THR A 787 -17.03 15.16 -33.24
CA THR A 787 -16.85 15.14 -31.78
C THR A 787 -18.02 14.40 -31.13
N PRO A 788 -17.77 13.56 -30.11
CA PRO A 788 -18.83 12.88 -29.40
C PRO A 788 -19.66 13.87 -28.56
N TYR A 789 -20.93 13.56 -28.36
CA TYR A 789 -21.81 14.30 -27.48
C TYR A 789 -21.55 13.92 -26.01
N GLY A 790 -20.95 14.82 -25.25
CA GLY A 790 -20.68 14.63 -23.83
C GLY A 790 -21.77 15.24 -22.93
N ILE A 791 -22.24 14.49 -21.95
CA ILE A 791 -23.12 14.97 -20.88
C ILE A 791 -22.34 14.91 -19.57
N SER A 792 -22.18 16.06 -18.91
CA SER A 792 -21.40 16.19 -17.68
C SER A 792 -22.26 16.61 -16.50
N GLN A 793 -21.92 16.09 -15.32
CA GLN A 793 -22.51 16.53 -14.05
C GLN A 793 -21.47 16.47 -12.93
N ALA A 794 -21.51 17.43 -12.02
CA ALA A 794 -20.63 17.51 -10.86
C ALA A 794 -21.37 17.09 -9.58
N PHE A 795 -20.65 16.53 -8.62
CA PHE A 795 -21.13 16.18 -7.29
C PHE A 795 -20.14 16.67 -6.24
N VAL A 796 -20.63 17.08 -5.09
CA VAL A 796 -19.84 17.49 -3.93
C VAL A 796 -19.70 16.30 -2.99
N PHE A 797 -18.46 16.03 -2.58
CA PHE A 797 -18.09 14.98 -1.65
C PHE A 797 -17.35 15.60 -0.44
N PRO A 798 -17.73 15.25 0.80
CA PRO A 798 -17.27 15.96 2.01
C PRO A 798 -15.80 15.72 2.38
N HIS A 799 -15.14 14.72 1.79
CA HIS A 799 -13.78 14.31 2.18
C HIS A 799 -12.81 14.33 0.99
N PRO A 800 -11.51 14.54 1.23
CA PRO A 800 -10.51 14.43 0.17
C PRO A 800 -10.42 13.00 -0.36
N ILE A 801 -10.19 12.87 -1.67
CA ILE A 801 -10.02 11.59 -2.36
C ILE A 801 -8.59 11.54 -2.90
N THR A 802 -7.86 10.46 -2.62
CA THR A 802 -6.46 10.32 -3.06
C THR A 802 -6.24 9.27 -4.15
N SER A 803 -7.21 8.40 -4.39
CA SER A 803 -7.13 7.38 -5.45
C SER A 803 -8.51 7.08 -6.03
N LEU A 804 -8.58 6.83 -7.34
CA LEU A 804 -9.78 6.42 -8.06
C LEU A 804 -9.47 5.24 -8.99
N ALA A 805 -10.35 4.24 -8.99
CA ALA A 805 -10.32 3.14 -9.94
C ALA A 805 -11.74 2.70 -10.32
N THR A 806 -11.85 1.81 -11.29
CA THR A 806 -13.13 1.24 -11.74
C THR A 806 -13.06 -0.27 -11.67
N THR A 807 -14.12 -0.93 -11.20
CA THR A 807 -14.20 -2.40 -11.20
C THR A 807 -14.18 -2.97 -12.61
N THR A 808 -13.43 -4.05 -12.81
CA THR A 808 -13.35 -4.79 -14.08
C THR A 808 -13.91 -6.20 -13.93
N THR A 809 -14.72 -6.63 -14.89
CA THR A 809 -15.26 -8.00 -14.98
C THR A 809 -15.06 -8.58 -16.38
N ARG A 810 -15.27 -9.89 -16.51
CA ARG A 810 -14.89 -10.70 -17.66
C ARG A 810 -15.55 -10.27 -18.98
N GLN A 811 -16.79 -9.80 -18.94
CA GLN A 811 -17.61 -9.45 -20.09
C GLN A 811 -18.19 -8.02 -19.99
N GLY A 812 -18.06 -7.36 -18.83
CA GLY A 812 -18.57 -6.00 -18.62
C GLY A 812 -20.10 -5.91 -18.66
N ILE A 813 -20.78 -6.97 -18.24
CA ILE A 813 -22.25 -7.07 -18.11
C ILE A 813 -22.70 -6.50 -16.77
N THR A 814 -22.01 -6.85 -15.68
CA THR A 814 -22.33 -6.28 -14.36
C THR A 814 -22.11 -4.77 -14.39
N THR A 815 -22.90 -4.03 -13.60
CA THR A 815 -22.69 -2.57 -13.51
C THR A 815 -21.30 -2.27 -12.97
N ARG A 816 -20.62 -1.30 -13.56
CA ARG A 816 -19.32 -0.84 -13.03
C ARG A 816 -19.53 -0.04 -11.75
N SER A 817 -18.63 -0.23 -10.78
CA SER A 817 -18.50 0.64 -9.62
C SER A 817 -17.21 1.44 -9.68
N VAL A 818 -17.27 2.67 -9.17
CA VAL A 818 -16.13 3.56 -8.97
C VAL A 818 -15.62 3.34 -7.56
N LEU A 819 -14.34 2.97 -7.46
CA LEU A 819 -13.64 2.76 -6.21
C LEU A 819 -12.91 4.04 -5.85
N LEU A 820 -13.06 4.49 -4.61
CA LEU A 820 -12.35 5.66 -4.10
C LEU A 820 -11.74 5.37 -2.73
N PHE A 821 -10.51 5.81 -2.51
CA PHE A 821 -9.93 5.81 -1.18
C PHE A 821 -10.10 7.18 -0.52
N VAL A 822 -10.60 7.17 0.71
CA VAL A 822 -10.84 8.38 1.51
C VAL A 822 -9.97 8.35 2.76
N PRO A 823 -8.82 9.05 2.78
CA PRO A 823 -7.87 8.98 3.88
C PRO A 823 -8.45 9.39 5.23
N ARG A 824 -9.33 10.40 5.26
CA ARG A 824 -9.91 10.90 6.52
C ARG A 824 -10.83 9.87 7.20
N ILE A 825 -11.42 8.95 6.43
CA ILE A 825 -12.25 7.87 6.94
C ILE A 825 -11.39 6.60 7.17
N GLY A 826 -10.24 6.50 6.49
CA GLY A 826 -9.43 5.30 6.47
C GLY A 826 -10.13 4.14 5.76
N SER A 827 -10.89 4.41 4.70
CA SER A 827 -11.70 3.38 4.04
C SER A 827 -11.71 3.47 2.53
N LEU A 828 -11.77 2.29 1.90
CA LEU A 828 -12.02 2.11 0.48
C LEU A 828 -13.53 2.03 0.25
N LEU A 829 -14.10 2.99 -0.47
CA LEU A 829 -15.52 3.04 -0.78
C LEU A 829 -15.78 2.61 -2.23
N SER A 830 -16.94 2.00 -2.46
CA SER A 830 -17.45 1.62 -3.78
C SER A 830 -18.74 2.37 -4.07
N ILE A 831 -18.78 3.12 -5.17
CA ILE A 831 -19.97 3.83 -5.63
C ILE A 831 -20.41 3.20 -6.94
N ASN A 832 -21.62 2.65 -6.98
CA ASN A 832 -22.19 2.14 -8.23
C ASN A 832 -22.35 3.29 -9.25
N LYS A 833 -21.92 3.08 -10.50
CA LYS A 833 -22.01 4.10 -11.57
C LYS A 833 -23.44 4.61 -11.79
N ARG A 834 -24.48 3.83 -11.46
CA ARG A 834 -25.90 4.28 -11.53
C ARG A 834 -26.20 5.49 -10.65
N ILE A 835 -25.48 5.66 -9.54
CA ILE A 835 -25.62 6.84 -8.66
C ILE A 835 -24.95 8.06 -9.30
N LEU A 836 -23.81 7.82 -9.95
CA LEU A 836 -22.97 8.77 -10.68
C LEU A 836 -23.45 8.91 -12.14
N GLU A 837 -24.74 9.15 -12.31
CA GLU A 837 -25.36 9.31 -13.61
C GLU A 837 -25.56 10.81 -13.93
N PRO A 838 -24.95 11.34 -15.01
CA PRO A 838 -25.01 12.77 -15.31
C PRO A 838 -26.38 13.24 -15.85
N ARG A 839 -27.26 12.30 -16.25
CA ARG A 839 -28.61 12.59 -16.76
C ARG A 839 -29.67 12.74 -15.66
N ARG A 840 -29.27 12.73 -14.38
CA ARG A 840 -30.21 12.89 -13.26
C ARG A 840 -30.93 14.26 -13.33
N PRO A 841 -32.27 14.31 -13.24
CA PRO A 841 -33.02 15.56 -13.36
C PRO A 841 -32.67 16.59 -12.29
N VAL A 842 -32.30 17.80 -12.71
CA VAL A 842 -31.96 18.92 -11.82
C VAL A 842 -33.22 19.71 -11.48
N GLY A 843 -33.45 19.96 -10.18
CA GLY A 843 -34.52 20.84 -9.71
C GLY A 843 -35.95 20.30 -9.84
N ARG A 844 -36.13 19.07 -10.36
CA ARG A 844 -37.44 18.43 -10.52
C ARG A 844 -37.38 16.93 -10.24
N ASP A 845 -38.54 16.33 -10.02
CA ASP A 845 -38.66 14.88 -9.94
C ASP A 845 -38.55 14.22 -11.34
N PRO A 846 -38.10 12.95 -11.41
CA PRO A 846 -37.99 12.23 -12.67
C PRO A 846 -39.36 11.95 -13.29
N THR A 847 -39.44 12.03 -14.62
CA THR A 847 -40.61 11.60 -15.40
C THR A 847 -40.79 10.09 -15.33
N ASN A 848 -41.92 9.55 -15.83
CA ASN A 848 -42.15 8.11 -15.84
C ASN A 848 -41.08 7.37 -16.68
N ASP A 849 -40.74 7.89 -17.85
CA ASP A 849 -39.68 7.34 -18.70
C ASP A 849 -38.31 7.35 -17.99
N GLU A 850 -37.98 8.45 -17.30
CA GLU A 850 -36.73 8.56 -16.55
C GLU A 850 -36.68 7.59 -15.36
N LYS A 851 -37.82 7.37 -14.68
CA LYS A 851 -37.94 6.36 -13.61
C LYS A 851 -37.77 4.94 -14.15
N GLU A 852 -38.28 4.65 -15.34
CA GLU A 852 -38.09 3.36 -16.02
C GLU A 852 -36.61 3.09 -16.33
N GLU A 853 -35.84 4.15 -16.65
CA GLU A 853 -34.37 4.08 -16.78
C GLU A 853 -33.64 3.94 -15.43
N GLY A 854 -34.34 4.04 -14.30
CA GLY A 854 -33.77 4.05 -12.95
C GLY A 854 -33.15 5.40 -12.56
N LEU A 855 -33.49 6.50 -13.24
CA LEU A 855 -33.06 7.84 -12.88
C LEU A 855 -33.85 8.38 -11.69
N PHE A 856 -33.15 9.12 -10.85
CA PHE A 856 -33.72 9.80 -9.70
C PHE A 856 -33.22 11.25 -9.66
N LYS A 857 -33.95 12.10 -8.94
CA LYS A 857 -33.66 13.53 -8.81
C LYS A 857 -32.19 13.76 -8.47
N TYR A 858 -31.55 14.71 -9.13
CA TYR A 858 -30.18 15.08 -8.87
C TYR A 858 -30.06 15.72 -7.49
N GLU A 859 -29.10 15.21 -6.72
CA GLU A 859 -28.67 15.78 -5.46
C GLU A 859 -27.17 16.07 -5.56
N PRO A 860 -26.75 17.34 -5.38
CA PRO A 860 -25.35 17.71 -5.55
C PRO A 860 -24.46 17.10 -4.48
N PHE A 861 -24.96 16.96 -3.25
CA PHE A 861 -24.21 16.35 -2.16
C PHE A 861 -24.32 14.82 -2.23
N LEU A 862 -23.19 14.13 -2.34
CA LEU A 862 -23.14 12.68 -2.24
C LEU A 862 -23.04 12.28 -0.76
N GLY A 863 -24.20 12.10 -0.13
CA GLY A 863 -24.32 11.49 1.19
C GLY A 863 -24.10 9.98 1.11
N ILE A 864 -22.84 9.56 0.95
CA ILE A 864 -22.52 8.13 0.96
C ILE A 864 -22.64 7.64 2.39
N ASP A 865 -23.58 6.72 2.63
CA ASP A 865 -23.58 5.96 3.87
C ASP A 865 -22.31 5.11 3.94
N HIS A 866 -21.41 5.51 4.83
CA HIS A 866 -20.14 4.82 5.05
C HIS A 866 -20.36 3.35 5.40
N GLN A 867 -21.49 2.98 6.03
CA GLN A 867 -21.78 1.61 6.40
C GLN A 867 -22.13 0.73 5.19
N GLY A 868 -22.85 1.28 4.21
CA GLY A 868 -23.27 0.53 3.01
C GLY A 868 -22.26 0.56 1.86
N GLY A 869 -21.44 1.60 1.76
CA GLY A 869 -20.49 1.80 0.66
C GLY A 869 -19.04 1.36 0.94
N SER A 870 -18.69 1.05 2.19
CA SER A 870 -17.33 0.68 2.57
C SER A 870 -17.01 -0.77 2.22
N LEU A 871 -15.93 -0.98 1.47
CA LEU A 871 -15.34 -2.30 1.22
C LEU A 871 -14.45 -2.77 2.38
N SER A 872 -13.82 -1.83 3.08
CA SER A 872 -12.90 -2.16 4.19
C SER A 872 -13.63 -2.36 5.53
N HIS A 873 -14.93 -2.07 5.62
CA HIS A 873 -15.79 -2.29 6.79
C HIS A 873 -15.12 -1.83 8.11
N ALA A 874 -14.74 -2.74 8.99
CA ALA A 874 -14.11 -2.44 10.29
C ALA A 874 -12.59 -2.23 10.18
N ARG A 875 -11.98 -2.48 9.02
CA ARG A 875 -10.56 -2.29 8.79
C ARG A 875 -10.26 -0.85 8.42
N GLU A 876 -9.44 -0.23 9.24
CA GLU A 876 -8.91 1.11 9.03
C GLU A 876 -7.63 1.04 8.18
N LEU A 877 -7.74 1.60 6.98
CA LEU A 877 -6.69 1.64 5.97
C LEU A 877 -5.97 2.98 6.02
N ILE A 878 -4.65 2.95 6.07
CA ILE A 878 -3.81 4.15 6.07
C ILE A 878 -2.97 4.18 4.79
N GLY A 879 -2.92 5.35 4.14
CA GLY A 879 -1.95 5.62 3.08
C GLY A 879 -2.11 4.78 1.80
N VAL A 880 -3.32 4.35 1.42
CA VAL A 880 -3.56 3.74 0.11
C VAL A 880 -3.39 4.80 -0.99
N SER A 881 -2.45 4.56 -1.89
CA SER A 881 -2.13 5.47 -3.00
C SER A 881 -2.74 5.03 -4.32
N SER A 882 -2.82 3.72 -4.55
CA SER A 882 -3.23 3.14 -5.83
C SER A 882 -4.23 2.01 -5.60
N ILE A 883 -5.16 1.83 -6.55
CA ILE A 883 -6.14 0.76 -6.54
C ILE A 883 -6.04 0.04 -7.89
N ILE A 884 -5.86 -1.27 -7.86
CA ILE A 884 -5.85 -2.14 -9.04
C ILE A 884 -7.03 -3.12 -8.96
N THR A 885 -7.59 -3.46 -10.11
CA THR A 885 -8.71 -4.40 -10.20
C THR A 885 -8.46 -5.43 -11.29
N THR A 886 -8.97 -6.63 -11.08
CA THR A 886 -8.88 -7.71 -12.06
C THR A 886 -10.18 -8.53 -12.05
N PRO A 887 -10.64 -9.01 -13.22
CA PRO A 887 -11.82 -9.86 -13.29
C PRO A 887 -11.56 -11.23 -12.64
N SER A 888 -12.58 -11.80 -12.02
CA SER A 888 -12.62 -13.24 -11.72
C SER A 888 -13.16 -14.02 -12.94
N LEU A 889 -13.25 -15.35 -12.86
CA LEU A 889 -13.92 -16.14 -13.91
C LEU A 889 -15.44 -15.91 -13.93
N LEU A 890 -15.99 -15.44 -12.81
CA LEU A 890 -17.38 -15.04 -12.64
C LEU A 890 -17.59 -13.60 -13.11
N GLU A 891 -18.71 -13.37 -13.79
CA GLU A 891 -19.04 -12.04 -14.32
C GLU A 891 -19.53 -11.09 -13.23
N SER A 892 -20.11 -11.63 -12.16
CA SER A 892 -20.62 -10.79 -11.06
C SER A 892 -19.51 -10.18 -10.21
N THR A 893 -18.29 -10.72 -10.25
CA THR A 893 -17.27 -10.50 -9.22
C THR A 893 -15.96 -9.94 -9.78
N SER A 894 -15.49 -8.86 -9.15
CA SER A 894 -14.20 -8.20 -9.41
C SER A 894 -13.31 -8.30 -8.17
N ILE A 895 -12.03 -8.59 -8.36
CA ILE A 895 -11.04 -8.60 -7.28
C ILE A 895 -10.40 -7.22 -7.24
N VAL A 896 -10.34 -6.63 -6.05
CA VAL A 896 -9.88 -5.28 -5.81
C VAL A 896 -8.72 -5.32 -4.82
N VAL A 897 -7.61 -4.68 -5.17
CA VAL A 897 -6.48 -4.49 -4.24
C VAL A 897 -6.09 -3.02 -4.20
N GLY A 898 -6.23 -2.41 -3.03
CA GLY A 898 -5.66 -1.10 -2.71
C GLY A 898 -4.28 -1.28 -2.08
N TRP A 899 -3.29 -0.54 -2.56
CA TRP A 899 -1.92 -0.60 -2.06
C TRP A 899 -1.29 0.80 -1.93
N GLY A 900 -0.30 0.89 -1.05
CA GLY A 900 0.42 2.11 -0.71
C GLY A 900 1.24 1.83 0.54
N LEU A 901 0.96 2.55 1.64
CA LEU A 901 1.43 2.14 2.97
C LEU A 901 0.80 0.80 3.38
N ASP A 902 -0.53 0.75 3.40
CA ASP A 902 -1.26 -0.50 3.62
C ASP A 902 -1.54 -1.24 2.33
N ILE A 903 -1.68 -2.55 2.46
CA ILE A 903 -2.21 -3.41 1.40
C ILE A 903 -3.54 -3.98 1.89
N PHE A 904 -4.59 -3.75 1.12
CA PHE A 904 -5.92 -4.28 1.37
C PHE A 904 -6.46 -4.91 0.10
N GLY A 905 -6.97 -6.13 0.20
CA GLY A 905 -7.60 -6.82 -0.91
C GLY A 905 -8.96 -7.37 -0.53
N THR A 906 -9.90 -7.35 -1.46
CA THR A 906 -11.24 -7.93 -1.28
C THR A 906 -11.87 -8.25 -2.64
N ARG A 907 -13.04 -8.88 -2.59
CA ARG A 907 -13.89 -9.15 -3.74
C ARG A 907 -15.09 -8.22 -3.67
N THR A 908 -15.51 -7.68 -4.81
CA THR A 908 -16.71 -6.84 -4.90
C THR A 908 -17.62 -7.36 -6.00
N SER A 909 -18.92 -7.36 -5.73
CA SER A 909 -19.96 -7.72 -6.70
C SER A 909 -20.93 -6.56 -6.88
N PRO A 910 -20.64 -5.61 -7.81
CA PRO A 910 -21.42 -4.38 -7.98
C PRO A 910 -22.93 -4.55 -8.19
N SER A 911 -23.34 -5.68 -8.80
CA SER A 911 -24.75 -6.03 -9.06
C SER A 911 -25.23 -7.23 -8.23
N ALA A 912 -24.57 -7.49 -7.09
CA ALA A 912 -24.66 -8.74 -6.33
C ALA A 912 -24.19 -9.98 -7.12
N ALA A 913 -23.92 -11.08 -6.41
CA ALA A 913 -23.42 -12.33 -6.99
C ALA A 913 -24.54 -13.13 -7.68
N PHE A 914 -24.91 -12.75 -8.91
CA PHE A 914 -26.01 -13.38 -9.65
C PHE A 914 -25.64 -14.71 -10.33
N ASP A 915 -24.36 -15.04 -10.44
CA ASP A 915 -23.82 -16.25 -11.06
C ASP A 915 -23.37 -17.31 -10.03
N VAL A 916 -23.62 -17.06 -8.74
CA VAL A 916 -23.33 -17.98 -7.64
C VAL A 916 -24.56 -18.11 -6.74
N LEU A 917 -24.81 -19.32 -6.24
CA LEU A 917 -25.83 -19.53 -5.21
C LEU A 917 -25.33 -18.94 -3.88
N GLY A 918 -26.06 -17.97 -3.34
CA GLY A 918 -25.69 -17.32 -2.07
C GLY A 918 -25.55 -18.30 -0.91
N SER A 919 -24.70 -17.95 0.08
CA SER A 919 -24.46 -18.77 1.28
C SER A 919 -25.74 -19.05 2.07
N GLY A 920 -26.71 -18.13 2.04
CA GLY A 920 -28.02 -18.26 2.67
C GLY A 920 -29.01 -19.22 1.97
N PHE A 921 -28.64 -19.86 0.86
CA PHE A 921 -29.52 -20.79 0.16
C PHE A 921 -29.81 -22.05 0.99
N ASN A 922 -31.08 -22.30 1.33
CA ASN A 922 -31.47 -23.42 2.18
C ASN A 922 -31.46 -24.77 1.42
N LYS A 923 -30.26 -25.34 1.29
CA LYS A 923 -30.03 -26.65 0.64
C LYS A 923 -30.82 -27.78 1.30
N LEU A 924 -30.97 -27.76 2.62
CA LEU A 924 -31.69 -28.79 3.36
C LEU A 924 -33.19 -28.79 3.06
N ALA A 925 -33.81 -27.61 2.97
CA ALA A 925 -35.22 -27.50 2.59
C ALA A 925 -35.47 -28.02 1.17
N LEU A 926 -34.55 -27.72 0.23
CA LEU A 926 -34.63 -28.26 -1.14
C LEU A 926 -34.56 -29.79 -1.14
N ILE A 927 -33.55 -30.37 -0.48
CA ILE A 927 -33.37 -31.83 -0.40
C ILE A 927 -34.59 -32.48 0.28
N GLY A 928 -35.03 -31.94 1.41
CA GLY A 928 -36.19 -32.43 2.15
C GLY A 928 -37.46 -32.44 1.31
N SER A 929 -37.68 -31.39 0.51
CA SER A 929 -38.83 -31.29 -0.40
C SER A 929 -38.78 -32.36 -1.51
N VAL A 930 -37.61 -32.55 -2.12
CA VAL A 930 -37.41 -33.59 -3.16
C VAL A 930 -37.67 -34.99 -2.59
N VAL A 931 -37.15 -35.27 -1.39
CA VAL A 931 -37.35 -36.55 -0.71
C VAL A 931 -38.83 -36.75 -0.35
N ALA A 932 -39.52 -35.72 0.18
CA ALA A 932 -40.93 -35.79 0.51
C ALA A 932 -41.82 -36.08 -0.72
N VAL A 933 -41.55 -35.43 -1.85
CA VAL A 933 -42.23 -35.71 -3.13
C VAL A 933 -41.90 -37.11 -3.63
N GLY A 934 -40.65 -37.56 -3.52
CA GLY A 934 -40.21 -38.91 -3.88
C GLY A 934 -40.95 -40.00 -3.09
N PHE A 935 -41.02 -39.87 -1.75
CA PHE A 935 -41.80 -40.80 -0.92
C PHE A 935 -43.30 -40.70 -1.22
N GLY A 936 -43.85 -39.49 -1.33
CA GLY A 936 -45.26 -39.29 -1.65
C GLY A 936 -45.67 -39.97 -2.95
N THR A 937 -44.86 -39.84 -4.00
CA THR A 937 -45.10 -40.50 -5.29
C THR A 937 -44.96 -42.02 -5.20
N MET A 938 -43.96 -42.53 -4.47
CA MET A 938 -43.79 -43.98 -4.26
C MET A 938 -44.97 -44.61 -3.53
N PHE A 939 -45.57 -43.93 -2.55
CA PHE A 939 -46.76 -44.40 -1.83
C PHE A 939 -48.05 -44.26 -2.64
N LEU A 940 -48.21 -43.16 -3.39
CA LEU A 940 -49.41 -42.93 -4.20
C LEU A 940 -49.47 -43.82 -5.44
N ARG A 941 -48.33 -44.15 -6.04
CA ARG A 941 -48.25 -44.98 -7.26
C ARG A 941 -49.00 -46.32 -7.16
N PRO A 942 -48.80 -47.18 -6.13
CA PRO A 942 -49.54 -48.43 -6.00
C PRO A 942 -51.03 -48.20 -5.69
N MET A 943 -51.38 -47.15 -4.93
CA MET A 943 -52.79 -46.81 -4.64
C MET A 943 -53.55 -46.41 -5.91
N VAL A 944 -52.95 -45.55 -6.73
CA VAL A 944 -53.52 -45.13 -8.02
C VAL A 944 -53.61 -46.32 -8.96
N ARG A 945 -52.55 -47.14 -9.06
CA ARG A 945 -52.55 -48.35 -9.90
C ARG A 945 -53.65 -49.32 -9.48
N LYS A 946 -53.82 -49.58 -8.18
CA LYS A 946 -54.92 -50.42 -7.65
C LYS A 946 -56.29 -49.84 -7.98
N LYS A 947 -56.48 -48.52 -7.82
CA LYS A 947 -57.74 -47.84 -8.15
C LYS A 947 -58.06 -47.92 -9.65
N GLN A 948 -57.07 -47.70 -10.51
CA GLN A 948 -57.24 -47.79 -11.97
C GLN A 948 -57.55 -49.22 -12.42
N ILE A 949 -56.86 -50.23 -11.87
CA ILE A 949 -57.17 -51.64 -12.14
C ILE A 949 -58.60 -51.96 -11.68
N GLY A 950 -58.98 -51.57 -10.46
CA GLY A 950 -60.33 -51.78 -9.95
C GLY A 950 -61.42 -51.15 -10.81
N GLN A 951 -61.23 -49.92 -11.29
CA GLN A 951 -62.18 -49.25 -12.20
C GLN A 951 -62.30 -49.96 -13.55
N ARG A 952 -61.20 -50.51 -14.08
CA ARG A 952 -61.21 -51.27 -15.34
C ARG A 952 -61.87 -52.64 -15.21
N TRP A 953 -61.85 -53.23 -14.03
CA TRP A 953 -62.43 -54.55 -13.74
C TRP A 953 -63.88 -54.47 -13.24
N SER A 954 -64.40 -53.27 -12.98
CA SER A 954 -65.80 -53.01 -12.62
C SER A 954 -66.67 -52.58 -13.81
N GLN A 955 -66.13 -52.62 -15.03
CA GLN A 955 -66.89 -52.63 -16.29
C GLN A 955 -66.99 -54.08 -16.75
#